data_AF-Q9JJ64-F1
#
_entry.id   AF-Q9JJ64-F1
#
_cell.length_a   1.000
_cell.length_b   1.000
_cell.length_c   1.000
_cell.angle_alpha   90.00
_cell.angle_beta   90.00
_cell.angle_gamma   90.00
#
_symmetry.space_group_name_H-M   'P 1'
#
loop_
_entity.id
_entity.type
_entity.pdbx_description
1 polymer ?
#
loop_
_entity_poly.entity_id
_entity_poly.type
_entity_poly.pdbx_seq_one_letter_code
_entity_poly.pdbx_strand_id
1 'polypeptide(L)'
;MPVVKSGAQAEISLGTTENDSPGPDILPSAEGTSSSSLLQAHKKSPGVDLFTTGPKAPELKGRARGKPSLLAAARPMRAILPAPTSVGRGSGVGLPRARQAFPLDKTPSVRTCGLKPSTLKQLGQPIQQPPSTGEVKLSNCASSRTPQLEIVEVKPDLFPLYKYSCTVTLDLGLATSRGRGKCKNPSCSYVYTNRHKPRICPSCGFNLAKDRTEKTPKAIEASSPHPDVPSTTEALNPTQREVQRQSTLQLLRKVLQIPENESELAEVFALIHELNSSRLILSNVSEETVTIEQTSWSNYYESPSTQCLLCSSPLFKGGHNSLAGPQECWLLTANRLQVVTAQVKMCLNPHCLALHSFTDIYTGLFNVGNKLLVSLDLLFAIRNQIKLGEDPRVSVGVVLKSVQEQTEKTLTSEELSQLQELLCNGYWAFECLTVRDYNDMICGICGVAPKVEMAQRNEENVLALKSVEFTWPEFLGSSEVNVEDFWTTMETEVIEQVAFPASIPITKFDASVIAPFFPPLMRGAVVVNTEKDKTQDMQPVPGNGSALVRLLQEGTCKLEELGSYSGEELQYLLEQCDIPFSPEDSRDQLCFSLLALYESVQNGARARPPPAHFTGGKIYKVCPHQVVCGSKYLVRGGSARDHVDLLASSRHWPPVYVVDMATPVALCADLCYPELTSQMWGKNQGCFSNPTEPVVSVSCPELLDQHYSVDVTEAENSVQHPVTKSATRRIVHANTKPDPSDPSAGHRSLSLCPELAPYASTTDSKLSSVRQRPIAFDNATHYYLYNRLMDFLTSREIVNRQIHDIVQSCQPGEVVIRDTLYRLGVAQIKTEAQEEGEEEEVASVVE
;
A
#
# COMPACT_ATOMS: atom_id res chain seq x y z
N MET A 1 -60.38 7.70 -12.01
CA MET A 1 -61.54 7.17 -11.25
C MET A 1 -62.78 7.37 -12.11
N PRO A 2 -63.69 6.39 -12.25
CA PRO A 2 -63.57 4.94 -12.02
C PRO A 2 -63.87 4.15 -13.35
N VAL A 3 -64.01 2.83 -13.49
CA VAL A 3 -64.03 1.64 -12.60
C VAL A 3 -63.63 0.41 -13.47
N VAL A 4 -62.65 -0.46 -13.08
CA VAL A 4 -62.84 -1.84 -12.52
C VAL A 4 -63.13 -2.95 -13.59
N LYS A 5 -62.58 -4.18 -13.56
CA LYS A 5 -61.80 -4.96 -12.53
C LYS A 5 -61.00 -6.16 -13.11
N SER A 6 -60.04 -6.67 -12.32
CA SER A 6 -59.60 -8.09 -12.20
C SER A 6 -58.81 -8.76 -13.35
N GLY A 7 -57.84 -9.66 -13.12
CA GLY A 7 -57.13 -10.02 -11.87
C GLY A 7 -56.74 -11.51 -11.72
N ALA A 8 -55.63 -11.76 -10.99
CA ALA A 8 -55.13 -13.03 -10.43
C ALA A 8 -54.51 -14.12 -11.37
N GLN A 9 -53.68 -15.09 -10.93
CA GLN A 9 -52.62 -15.19 -9.87
C GLN A 9 -51.99 -16.62 -9.86
N ALA A 10 -50.71 -16.79 -9.43
CA ALA A 10 -50.07 -18.05 -8.92
C ALA A 10 -50.03 -19.28 -9.89
N GLU A 11 -49.26 -20.38 -9.72
CA GLU A 11 -48.10 -20.83 -8.90
C GLU A 11 -47.37 -21.92 -9.77
N ILE A 12 -46.28 -22.65 -9.42
CA ILE A 12 -46.19 -23.81 -8.49
C ILE A 12 -44.73 -24.33 -8.40
N SER A 13 -44.44 -24.91 -7.23
CA SER A 13 -43.29 -25.59 -6.63
C SER A 13 -42.35 -26.57 -7.39
N LEU A 14 -41.22 -26.78 -6.69
CA LEU A 14 -40.12 -27.77 -6.77
C LEU A 14 -40.44 -29.25 -7.12
N GLY A 15 -39.42 -29.95 -7.68
CA GLY A 15 -38.74 -31.06 -6.95
C GLY A 15 -38.50 -32.44 -7.61
N THR A 16 -37.22 -32.82 -7.79
CA THR A 16 -36.64 -34.22 -7.80
C THR A 16 -37.14 -35.26 -8.85
N THR A 17 -36.42 -36.31 -9.30
CA THR A 17 -35.12 -36.95 -8.93
C THR A 17 -34.50 -37.75 -10.11
N GLU A 18 -33.20 -38.13 -9.98
CA GLU A 18 -32.48 -39.34 -10.51
C GLU A 18 -32.19 -39.61 -12.01
N ASN A 19 -30.92 -40.03 -12.24
CA ASN A 19 -30.32 -41.06 -13.14
C ASN A 19 -30.89 -41.28 -14.57
N ASP A 20 -30.09 -41.31 -15.64
CA ASP A 20 -29.08 -42.36 -15.91
C ASP A 20 -28.04 -41.97 -17.01
N SER A 21 -27.11 -42.88 -17.36
CA SER A 21 -26.19 -42.76 -18.53
C SER A 21 -25.85 -44.13 -19.13
N PRO A 22 -25.79 -44.29 -20.47
CA PRO A 22 -24.51 -44.14 -21.19
C PRO A 22 -24.62 -43.62 -22.65
N GLY A 23 -23.48 -43.45 -23.35
CA GLY A 23 -23.40 -43.25 -24.82
C GLY A 23 -23.15 -44.57 -25.60
N PRO A 24 -22.61 -44.57 -26.85
CA PRO A 24 -22.09 -43.45 -27.67
C PRO A 24 -22.57 -43.47 -29.17
N ASP A 25 -21.74 -42.93 -30.08
CA ASP A 25 -21.62 -43.17 -31.55
C ASP A 25 -22.32 -42.30 -32.64
N ILE A 26 -21.47 -41.49 -33.32
CA ILE A 26 -21.16 -41.43 -34.78
C ILE A 26 -22.23 -40.98 -35.84
N LEU A 27 -21.90 -39.84 -36.48
CA LEU A 27 -22.05 -39.37 -37.90
C LEU A 27 -23.03 -40.05 -38.90
N PRO A 28 -23.74 -39.24 -39.72
CA PRO A 28 -23.33 -38.98 -41.14
C PRO A 28 -23.35 -37.47 -41.50
N SER A 29 -22.93 -36.95 -42.68
CA SER A 29 -22.13 -37.44 -43.84
C SER A 29 -21.50 -36.19 -44.54
N ALA A 30 -20.63 -36.36 -45.54
CA ALA A 30 -19.88 -35.28 -46.20
C ALA A 30 -19.91 -35.35 -47.75
N GLU A 31 -19.59 -34.21 -48.41
CA GLU A 31 -19.12 -34.02 -49.80
C GLU A 31 -18.73 -32.53 -49.96
N GLY A 32 -17.68 -32.05 -50.65
CA GLY A 32 -16.43 -32.59 -51.24
C GLY A 32 -15.38 -31.45 -51.22
N THR A 33 -14.06 -31.59 -51.47
CA THR A 33 -13.37 -32.33 -52.55
C THR A 33 -11.87 -32.57 -52.20
N SER A 34 -11.26 -33.55 -52.88
CA SER A 34 -9.84 -34.02 -52.89
C SER A 34 -8.76 -32.99 -53.31
N SER A 35 -7.43 -33.18 -53.14
CA SER A 35 -6.61 -34.18 -52.40
C SER A 35 -5.09 -33.84 -52.31
N SER A 36 -4.39 -34.55 -51.41
CA SER A 36 -2.94 -34.91 -51.30
C SER A 36 -2.09 -35.09 -52.59
N SER A 37 -0.73 -35.15 -52.60
CA SER A 37 0.36 -34.83 -51.62
C SER A 37 1.79 -35.06 -52.22
N LEU A 38 2.85 -34.57 -51.53
CA LEU A 38 4.23 -35.11 -51.41
C LEU A 38 5.31 -35.08 -52.57
N LEU A 39 6.57 -34.86 -52.13
CA LEU A 39 7.91 -35.27 -52.67
C LEU A 39 8.68 -34.49 -53.80
N GLN A 40 9.78 -33.83 -53.36
CA GLN A 40 11.19 -33.85 -53.85
C GLN A 40 11.69 -33.29 -55.24
N ALA A 41 12.60 -32.30 -55.13
CA ALA A 41 14.01 -32.29 -55.61
C ALA A 41 14.51 -31.58 -56.92
N HIS A 42 15.47 -30.66 -56.69
CA HIS A 42 16.80 -30.48 -57.36
C HIS A 42 17.07 -29.59 -58.61
N LYS A 43 17.93 -28.58 -58.38
CA LYS A 43 19.10 -28.11 -59.21
C LYS A 43 18.78 -27.30 -60.50
N LYS A 44 19.70 -26.46 -61.05
CA LYS A 44 21.16 -26.26 -60.83
C LYS A 44 21.63 -24.80 -61.12
N SER A 45 22.87 -24.47 -60.74
CA SER A 45 23.60 -23.22 -61.07
C SER A 45 24.53 -23.39 -62.30
N PRO A 46 25.31 -22.35 -62.70
CA PRO A 46 26.66 -22.07 -62.13
C PRO A 46 26.86 -20.57 -61.78
N GLY A 47 27.90 -20.10 -61.07
CA GLY A 47 29.15 -20.64 -60.47
C GLY A 47 29.94 -19.42 -59.89
N VAL A 48 31.27 -19.28 -59.72
CA VAL A 48 32.56 -20.04 -59.67
C VAL A 48 33.56 -19.05 -58.96
N ASP A 49 34.62 -19.32 -58.18
CA ASP A 49 35.43 -20.50 -57.83
C ASP A 49 35.79 -20.54 -56.30
N LEU A 50 37.02 -20.89 -55.88
CA LEU A 50 37.43 -21.24 -54.50
C LEU A 50 38.93 -20.97 -54.15
N PHE A 51 39.33 -21.14 -52.88
CA PHE A 51 40.58 -21.76 -52.32
C PHE A 51 40.63 -21.54 -50.76
N THR A 52 40.43 -22.52 -49.84
CA THR A 52 41.36 -23.50 -49.18
C THR A 52 42.66 -22.93 -48.55
N THR A 53 43.23 -23.39 -47.40
CA THR A 53 43.11 -24.65 -46.59
C THR A 53 43.53 -24.44 -45.09
N GLY A 54 43.41 -25.47 -44.21
CA GLY A 54 43.95 -25.49 -42.80
C GLY A 54 45.45 -25.86 -42.69
N PRO A 55 46.04 -26.36 -41.55
CA PRO A 55 45.43 -27.09 -40.41
C PRO A 55 46.08 -26.94 -38.96
N LYS A 56 45.52 -27.68 -37.97
CA LYS A 56 46.12 -28.32 -36.75
C LYS A 56 47.00 -27.53 -35.72
N ALA A 57 47.12 -28.09 -34.51
CA ALA A 57 47.78 -27.52 -33.32
C ALA A 57 48.94 -28.39 -32.77
N PRO A 58 49.76 -27.86 -31.84
CA PRO A 58 50.54 -28.64 -30.87
C PRO A 58 50.33 -28.21 -29.38
N GLU A 59 50.68 -29.09 -28.44
CA GLU A 59 50.67 -28.87 -26.99
C GLU A 59 52.03 -28.35 -26.46
N LEU A 60 52.09 -27.86 -25.20
CA LEU A 60 52.86 -28.51 -24.09
C LEU A 60 52.97 -27.67 -22.79
N LYS A 61 52.80 -28.37 -21.65
CA LYS A 61 53.43 -28.18 -20.31
C LYS A 61 53.32 -26.82 -19.59
N GLY A 62 52.34 -26.77 -18.68
CA GLY A 62 52.18 -25.70 -17.68
C GLY A 62 53.19 -25.63 -16.52
N ARG A 63 52.88 -24.69 -15.60
CA ARG A 63 53.47 -24.51 -14.26
C ARG A 63 52.35 -24.16 -13.27
N ALA A 64 52.51 -24.54 -12.00
CA ALA A 64 51.50 -24.29 -10.96
C ALA A 64 51.93 -23.19 -9.97
N ARG A 65 51.11 -22.13 -9.87
CA ARG A 65 51.01 -21.11 -8.79
C ARG A 65 49.97 -20.08 -9.28
N GLY A 66 49.02 -19.58 -8.50
CA GLY A 66 48.59 -19.93 -7.13
C GLY A 66 47.16 -19.40 -6.89
N LYS A 67 46.60 -19.55 -5.68
CA LYS A 67 45.25 -19.06 -5.35
C LYS A 67 45.15 -17.53 -5.50
N PRO A 68 44.14 -16.98 -6.20
CA PRO A 68 43.72 -15.59 -6.01
C PRO A 68 43.25 -15.36 -4.58
N SER A 69 43.47 -14.17 -4.03
CA SER A 69 43.10 -13.84 -2.63
C SER A 69 41.60 -13.53 -2.49
N LEU A 70 41.01 -13.91 -1.35
CA LEU A 70 39.63 -13.58 -0.96
C LEU A 70 39.50 -12.13 -0.45
N LEU A 71 39.94 -11.15 -1.25
CA LEU A 71 39.90 -9.71 -0.93
C LEU A 71 39.42 -8.84 -2.11
N ALA A 72 38.50 -9.39 -2.92
CA ALA A 72 37.84 -8.68 -4.02
C ALA A 72 36.29 -8.74 -3.92
N ALA A 73 35.78 -8.69 -2.68
CA ALA A 73 34.36 -8.55 -2.39
C ALA A 73 34.04 -7.09 -1.96
N ALA A 74 32.77 -6.70 -2.10
CA ALA A 74 32.26 -5.33 -1.90
C ALA A 74 32.83 -4.25 -2.85
N ARG A 75 32.09 -3.96 -3.93
CA ARG A 75 32.04 -2.57 -4.44
C ARG A 75 31.14 -1.78 -3.47
N PRO A 76 31.47 -0.52 -3.10
CA PRO A 76 30.65 0.23 -2.15
C PRO A 76 29.27 0.56 -2.73
N MET A 77 28.22 0.37 -1.93
CA MET A 77 26.97 1.12 -2.13
C MET A 77 27.27 2.59 -1.87
N ARG A 78 27.02 3.47 -2.84
CA ARG A 78 27.10 4.92 -2.62
C ARG A 78 25.80 5.38 -1.97
N ALA A 79 25.89 6.08 -0.83
CA ALA A 79 24.73 6.52 -0.08
C ALA A 79 23.90 7.54 -0.87
N ILE A 80 22.59 7.34 -0.94
CA ILE A 80 21.65 8.36 -1.42
C ILE A 80 21.43 9.33 -0.27
N LEU A 81 22.01 10.52 -0.36
CA LEU A 81 21.79 11.55 0.66
C LEU A 81 20.44 12.23 0.42
N PRO A 82 19.57 12.35 1.44
CA PRO A 82 18.35 13.16 1.33
C PRO A 82 18.70 14.65 1.31
N ALA A 83 17.88 15.45 0.63
CA ALA A 83 18.04 16.90 0.59
C ALA A 83 18.03 17.53 2.00
N PRO A 84 18.83 18.58 2.25
CA PRO A 84 18.83 19.29 3.54
C PRO A 84 17.48 19.99 3.76
N THR A 85 16.64 19.42 4.63
CA THR A 85 15.31 19.98 4.93
C THR A 85 15.37 20.98 6.08
N SER A 86 15.11 22.25 5.79
CA SER A 86 14.96 23.31 6.78
C SER A 86 13.61 23.21 7.50
N VAL A 87 13.45 22.23 8.39
CA VAL A 87 12.22 22.01 9.16
C VAL A 87 12.04 23.10 10.23
N GLY A 88 11.42 24.21 9.84
CA GLY A 88 11.15 25.38 10.68
C GLY A 88 10.12 25.12 11.79
N ARG A 89 10.55 24.54 12.92
CA ARG A 89 9.70 24.38 14.12
C ARG A 89 9.46 25.75 14.80
N GLY A 90 8.50 26.52 14.30
CA GLY A 90 8.05 27.79 14.88
C GLY A 90 7.09 27.59 16.05
N SER A 91 7.46 28.02 17.26
CA SER A 91 6.51 28.17 18.38
C SER A 91 5.65 29.42 18.19
N GLY A 92 4.34 29.32 18.43
CA GLY A 92 3.39 30.39 18.12
C GLY A 92 3.39 31.58 19.08
N VAL A 93 3.37 32.78 18.50
CA VAL A 93 2.82 34.02 19.06
C VAL A 93 1.96 34.64 17.93
N GLY A 94 0.80 35.21 18.24
CA GLY A 94 -0.30 35.35 17.26
C GLY A 94 -0.65 36.76 16.76
N LEU A 95 -1.85 36.83 16.17
CA LEU A 95 -2.53 37.95 15.49
C LEU A 95 -2.05 38.28 14.05
N PRO A 96 -2.94 38.79 13.16
CA PRO A 96 -4.38 38.52 13.07
C PRO A 96 -4.83 38.11 11.65
N ARG A 97 -5.73 37.11 11.55
CA ARG A 97 -6.28 36.64 10.28
C ARG A 97 -7.55 37.41 9.92
N ALA A 98 -7.55 38.17 8.83
CA ALA A 98 -8.74 38.84 8.34
C ALA A 98 -9.80 37.81 7.91
N ARG A 99 -11.03 37.98 8.40
CA ARG A 99 -12.25 37.32 7.92
C ARG A 99 -13.28 38.42 7.66
N GLN A 100 -13.91 38.39 6.48
CA GLN A 100 -15.27 38.92 6.34
C GLN A 100 -16.25 37.75 6.50
N ALA A 101 -17.47 38.03 6.93
CA ALA A 101 -18.39 37.02 7.45
C ALA A 101 -19.85 37.43 7.28
N PHE A 102 -20.72 36.42 7.15
CA PHE A 102 -22.16 36.54 7.34
C PHE A 102 -22.66 35.37 8.24
N PRO A 103 -23.85 35.47 8.86
CA PRO A 103 -23.96 35.15 10.28
C PRO A 103 -24.31 33.69 10.62
N LEU A 104 -23.84 33.29 11.81
CA LEU A 104 -24.21 32.06 12.52
C LEU A 104 -25.13 32.41 13.70
N ASP A 105 -26.09 31.54 14.03
CA ASP A 105 -26.81 31.60 15.31
C ASP A 105 -26.73 30.26 16.07
N LYS A 106 -26.35 30.34 17.36
CA LYS A 106 -26.34 29.31 18.43
C LYS A 106 -25.71 27.93 18.15
N THR A 107 -24.46 27.78 18.58
CA THR A 107 -23.76 26.51 18.83
C THR A 107 -24.18 25.81 20.13
N PRO A 108 -24.15 24.47 20.18
CA PRO A 108 -23.58 23.70 21.29
C PRO A 108 -22.14 23.21 20.97
N SER A 109 -21.43 22.66 21.96
CA SER A 109 -19.97 22.48 21.88
C SER A 109 -19.49 21.25 21.09
N VAL A 110 -18.50 21.49 20.22
CA VAL A 110 -17.80 20.44 19.46
C VAL A 110 -16.93 19.59 20.39
N ARG A 111 -17.14 18.26 20.36
CA ARG A 111 -16.11 17.28 20.73
C ARG A 111 -15.48 16.72 19.46
N THR A 112 -14.16 16.55 19.48
CA THR A 112 -13.41 15.91 18.39
C THR A 112 -13.70 14.40 18.38
N CYS A 113 -14.60 13.96 17.51
CA CYS A 113 -14.89 12.54 17.30
C CYS A 113 -13.83 11.88 16.41
N GLY A 114 -12.68 11.54 16.99
CA GLY A 114 -11.84 10.47 16.44
C GLY A 114 -12.60 9.15 16.57
N LEU A 115 -12.92 8.51 15.45
CA LEU A 115 -13.59 7.21 15.45
C LEU A 115 -12.65 6.14 16.03
N LYS A 116 -13.19 5.21 16.83
CA LYS A 116 -12.41 4.06 17.30
C LYS A 116 -12.42 2.97 16.24
N PRO A 117 -11.35 2.18 16.08
CA PRO A 117 -11.37 1.01 15.17
C PRO A 117 -12.54 0.04 15.45
N SER A 118 -12.94 -0.09 16.72
CA SER A 118 -14.10 -0.89 17.15
C SER A 118 -15.45 -0.39 16.59
N THR A 119 -15.57 0.87 16.17
CA THR A 119 -16.84 1.48 15.73
C THR A 119 -17.30 0.96 14.35
N LEU A 120 -16.38 0.51 13.49
CA LEU A 120 -16.71 -0.11 12.20
C LEU A 120 -17.36 -1.51 12.33
N LYS A 121 -17.29 -2.15 13.50
CA LYS A 121 -17.85 -3.51 13.74
C LYS A 121 -19.14 -3.51 14.59
N GLN A 122 -19.87 -2.38 14.68
CA GLN A 122 -21.09 -2.24 15.52
C GLN A 122 -22.41 -1.94 14.79
N LEU A 123 -22.76 -2.71 13.74
CA LEU A 123 -24.16 -2.86 13.28
C LEU A 123 -24.46 -4.33 12.97
N GLY A 124 -24.75 -5.14 14.00
CA GLY A 124 -25.05 -6.57 13.82
C GLY A 124 -25.10 -7.46 15.07
N GLN A 125 -26.04 -7.21 16.00
CA GLN A 125 -26.54 -8.19 16.98
C GLN A 125 -28.02 -7.89 17.32
N PRO A 126 -28.83 -8.87 17.75
CA PRO A 126 -30.30 -8.80 17.66
C PRO A 126 -31.03 -8.15 18.86
N ILE A 127 -32.28 -7.75 18.61
CA ILE A 127 -33.26 -7.32 19.62
C ILE A 127 -33.95 -8.55 20.26
N GLN A 128 -34.42 -8.40 21.50
CA GLN A 128 -34.71 -9.51 22.43
C GLN A 128 -36.14 -10.13 22.36
N GLN A 129 -36.25 -11.27 23.03
CA GLN A 129 -37.43 -12.12 23.36
C GLN A 129 -38.37 -11.45 24.42
N PRO A 130 -39.33 -12.09 25.15
CA PRO A 130 -39.73 -13.53 25.29
C PRO A 130 -41.28 -13.72 25.45
N PRO A 131 -41.86 -14.72 26.19
CA PRO A 131 -41.40 -16.05 26.66
C PRO A 131 -42.39 -17.22 26.36
N SER A 132 -41.98 -18.49 26.55
CA SER A 132 -42.79 -19.50 27.29
C SER A 132 -42.09 -20.86 27.57
N THR A 133 -42.30 -21.32 28.80
CA THR A 133 -42.32 -22.67 29.43
C THR A 133 -41.85 -23.95 28.67
N GLY A 134 -41.02 -24.76 29.34
CA GLY A 134 -40.84 -26.20 29.04
C GLY A 134 -39.68 -26.87 29.79
N GLU A 135 -39.96 -27.78 30.74
CA GLU A 135 -38.95 -28.67 31.36
C GLU A 135 -38.76 -29.96 30.54
N VAL A 136 -37.57 -30.60 30.62
CA VAL A 136 -37.37 -32.07 30.67
C VAL A 136 -35.90 -32.39 31.06
N LYS A 137 -35.63 -33.62 31.49
CA LYS A 137 -34.44 -34.07 32.25
C LYS A 137 -33.50 -35.02 31.47
N LEU A 138 -32.23 -35.04 31.91
CA LEU A 138 -31.27 -36.17 31.96
C LEU A 138 -30.81 -36.84 30.64
N SER A 139 -29.48 -36.95 30.47
CA SER A 139 -28.76 -38.22 30.76
C SER A 139 -27.24 -38.03 30.81
N ASN A 140 -26.53 -38.87 31.57
CA ASN A 140 -25.07 -39.00 31.60
C ASN A 140 -24.63 -40.23 30.78
N CYS A 141 -23.41 -40.25 30.24
CA CYS A 141 -22.58 -41.47 30.32
C CYS A 141 -21.07 -41.24 30.07
N ALA A 142 -20.30 -42.24 30.52
CA ALA A 142 -18.97 -42.66 30.05
C ALA A 142 -17.81 -41.64 30.02
N SER A 143 -16.98 -41.70 31.06
CA SER A 143 -15.57 -41.29 30.98
C SER A 143 -14.73 -42.33 30.22
N SER A 144 -13.63 -41.88 29.61
CA SER A 144 -12.51 -42.73 29.24
C SER A 144 -11.20 -42.07 29.71
N ARG A 145 -10.19 -42.90 30.03
CA ARG A 145 -8.85 -42.45 30.44
C ARG A 145 -7.84 -42.92 29.41
N THR A 146 -6.92 -42.04 29.03
CA THR A 146 -5.70 -42.35 28.28
C THR A 146 -4.48 -41.74 29.00
N PRO A 147 -3.27 -42.27 28.80
CA PRO A 147 -2.20 -42.14 29.79
C PRO A 147 -1.43 -40.82 29.74
N GLN A 148 -0.91 -40.44 30.90
CA GLN A 148 -0.02 -39.30 31.10
C GLN A 148 1.40 -39.70 30.64
N LEU A 149 1.94 -38.99 29.65
CA LEU A 149 3.32 -39.14 29.19
C LEU A 149 4.22 -38.13 29.90
N GLU A 150 5.34 -38.61 30.44
CA GLU A 150 6.27 -37.82 31.25
C GLU A 150 7.33 -37.15 30.36
N ILE A 151 7.21 -35.84 30.15
CA ILE A 151 8.14 -35.07 29.31
C ILE A 151 9.37 -34.71 30.14
N VAL A 152 10.53 -35.29 29.79
CA VAL A 152 11.82 -34.94 30.38
C VAL A 152 12.30 -33.59 29.84
N GLU A 153 12.49 -32.62 30.74
CA GLU A 153 12.92 -31.25 30.41
C GLU A 153 14.42 -31.21 30.06
N VAL A 154 14.76 -31.52 28.80
CA VAL A 154 16.11 -31.31 28.26
C VAL A 154 16.27 -29.81 27.95
N LYS A 155 17.18 -29.14 28.65
CA LYS A 155 17.56 -27.75 28.36
C LYS A 155 18.40 -27.69 27.07
N PRO A 156 18.00 -26.92 26.04
CA PRO A 156 18.92 -26.46 25.02
C PRO A 156 19.92 -25.47 25.64
N ASP A 157 21.16 -25.49 25.16
CA ASP A 157 22.16 -24.52 25.60
C ASP A 157 21.82 -23.08 25.16
N LEU A 158 22.19 -22.12 26.00
CA LEU A 158 21.88 -20.70 25.78
C LEU A 158 22.75 -20.12 24.67
N PHE A 159 22.19 -20.04 23.46
CA PHE A 159 22.78 -19.24 22.38
C PHE A 159 23.08 -17.80 22.84
N PRO A 160 24.22 -17.20 22.45
CA PRO A 160 24.61 -15.88 22.92
C PRO A 160 23.56 -14.81 22.59
N LEU A 161 23.09 -14.09 23.61
CA LEU A 161 22.19 -12.96 23.45
C LEU A 161 22.90 -11.81 22.72
N TYR A 162 22.79 -11.78 21.40
CA TYR A 162 23.27 -10.67 20.57
C TYR A 162 22.57 -9.37 20.99
N LYS A 163 23.33 -8.47 21.60
CA LYS A 163 22.85 -7.14 22.02
C LYS A 163 22.78 -6.21 20.81
N TYR A 164 21.79 -6.42 19.94
CA TYR A 164 21.60 -5.59 18.77
C TYR A 164 20.99 -4.23 19.15
N SER A 165 21.84 -3.29 19.56
CA SER A 165 21.49 -1.88 19.73
C SER A 165 21.42 -1.18 18.36
N CYS A 166 20.57 -1.68 17.48
CA CYS A 166 20.37 -1.15 16.15
C CYS A 166 19.27 -0.09 16.15
N THR A 167 19.69 1.18 16.15
CA THR A 167 18.88 2.28 15.61
C THR A 167 19.59 2.80 14.36
N VAL A 168 19.62 1.98 13.29
CA VAL A 168 20.06 2.44 11.96
C VAL A 168 18.91 3.21 11.30
N THR A 169 18.60 4.37 11.90
CA THR A 169 18.47 5.56 11.06
C THR A 169 19.86 5.82 10.47
N LEU A 170 19.94 6.10 9.17
CA LEU A 170 21.19 6.51 8.52
C LEU A 170 21.89 7.59 9.36
N ASP A 171 23.10 7.32 9.85
CA ASP A 171 23.88 8.25 10.69
C ASP A 171 24.51 9.33 9.81
N LEU A 172 23.65 10.20 9.27
CA LEU A 172 24.01 11.43 8.60
C LEU A 172 24.68 12.33 9.65
N GLY A 173 26.01 12.37 9.63
CA GLY A 173 26.85 12.83 10.75
C GLY A 173 26.57 14.23 11.28
N LEU A 174 25.57 14.35 12.17
CA LEU A 174 25.25 15.56 12.91
C LEU A 174 26.08 15.64 14.20
N ALA A 175 26.48 16.86 14.57
CA ALA A 175 27.54 17.11 15.55
C ALA A 175 27.34 16.36 16.90
N THR A 176 28.26 15.43 17.20
CA THR A 176 28.16 14.56 18.38
C THR A 176 28.09 15.35 19.70
N SER A 177 27.18 14.96 20.59
CA SER A 177 26.78 15.70 21.81
C SER A 177 27.78 15.63 22.99
N ARG A 178 29.08 15.73 22.69
CA ARG A 178 30.19 15.62 23.65
C ARG A 178 30.10 16.71 24.73
N GLY A 179 29.88 16.29 25.98
CA GLY A 179 30.04 17.14 27.17
C GLY A 179 28.80 17.34 28.07
N ARG A 180 27.62 16.84 27.67
CA ARG A 180 26.38 16.92 28.48
C ARG A 180 25.99 15.55 29.05
N GLY A 181 25.61 15.51 30.32
CA GLY A 181 25.06 14.34 31.00
C GLY A 181 23.57 14.53 31.31
N LYS A 182 22.75 13.49 31.19
CA LYS A 182 21.31 13.54 31.50
C LYS A 182 20.97 12.86 32.84
N CYS A 183 19.79 13.16 33.37
CA CYS A 183 19.21 12.42 34.48
C CYS A 183 19.03 10.93 34.11
N LYS A 184 19.19 10.01 35.08
CA LYS A 184 18.96 8.57 34.88
C LYS A 184 17.48 8.16 35.08
N ASN A 185 16.63 9.04 35.57
CA ASN A 185 15.19 8.79 35.70
C ASN A 185 14.49 8.95 34.33
N PRO A 186 13.82 7.92 33.77
CA PRO A 186 13.16 8.01 32.46
C PRO A 186 12.08 9.09 32.35
N SER A 187 11.43 9.48 33.45
CA SER A 187 10.42 10.56 33.47
C SER A 187 11.00 11.97 33.66
N CYS A 188 12.33 12.14 33.55
CA CYS A 188 12.98 13.43 33.81
C CYS A 188 13.96 13.85 32.70
N SER A 189 13.66 14.97 32.04
CA SER A 189 14.44 15.56 30.95
C SER A 189 15.63 16.43 31.38
N TYR A 190 15.99 16.46 32.68
CA TYR A 190 17.07 17.32 33.17
C TYR A 190 18.45 16.94 32.62
N VAL A 191 19.21 17.95 32.19
CA VAL A 191 20.56 17.82 31.60
C VAL A 191 21.54 18.77 32.31
N TYR A 192 22.72 18.27 32.64
CA TYR A 192 23.84 18.98 33.25
C TYR A 192 25.10 18.90 32.37
N THR A 193 26.10 19.74 32.61
CA THR A 193 27.41 19.64 31.95
C THR A 193 28.32 18.71 32.73
N ASN A 194 29.17 17.92 32.06
CA ASN A 194 29.99 16.91 32.73
C ASN A 194 31.03 17.49 33.72
N ARG A 195 31.37 18.79 33.64
CA ARG A 195 32.17 19.48 34.67
C ARG A 195 31.40 19.79 35.95
N HIS A 196 30.07 19.85 35.92
CA HIS A 196 29.20 20.17 37.05
C HIS A 196 28.03 19.18 37.15
N LYS A 197 28.35 17.91 37.45
CA LYS A 197 27.35 16.87 37.76
C LYS A 197 26.80 17.07 39.18
N PRO A 198 25.52 17.46 39.37
CA PRO A 198 24.96 17.58 40.71
C PRO A 198 24.76 16.19 41.33
N ARG A 199 24.91 16.06 42.66
CA ARG A 199 24.72 14.77 43.36
C ARG A 199 23.26 14.29 43.33
N ILE A 200 22.32 15.23 43.27
CA ILE A 200 20.87 15.00 43.21
C ILE A 200 20.32 15.82 42.03
N CYS A 201 19.43 15.25 41.25
CA CYS A 201 18.76 15.95 40.16
C CYS A 201 17.80 17.02 40.73
N PRO A 202 18.02 18.33 40.45
CA PRO A 202 17.18 19.39 41.00
C PRO A 202 15.74 19.37 40.50
N SER A 203 15.46 18.72 39.36
CA SER A 203 14.12 18.62 38.78
C SER A 203 13.28 17.43 39.26
N CYS A 204 13.88 16.42 39.91
CA CYS A 204 13.14 15.21 40.32
C CYS A 204 13.68 14.46 41.55
N GLY A 205 14.65 15.02 42.28
CA GLY A 205 15.20 14.40 43.50
C GLY A 205 16.04 13.13 43.29
N PHE A 206 16.18 12.64 42.05
CA PHE A 206 16.92 11.41 41.76
C PHE A 206 18.42 11.54 42.08
N ASN A 207 18.99 10.60 42.84
CA ASN A 207 20.40 10.62 43.21
C ASN A 207 21.29 10.17 42.03
N LEU A 208 22.15 11.05 41.54
CA LEU A 208 23.00 10.82 40.37
C LEU A 208 24.41 10.30 40.74
N ALA A 209 24.71 10.16 42.03
CA ALA A 209 26.05 9.90 42.55
C ALA A 209 26.35 8.44 42.93
N LYS A 210 25.35 7.55 42.98
CA LYS A 210 25.56 6.10 43.21
C LYS A 210 25.57 5.30 41.91
N ASP A 211 26.76 4.88 41.50
CA ASP A 211 26.98 3.75 40.59
C ASP A 211 27.92 2.75 41.26
N ARG A 212 27.36 1.73 41.92
CA ARG A 212 28.06 0.46 42.19
C ARG A 212 27.07 -0.66 42.55
N THR A 213 27.30 -1.83 41.98
CA THR A 213 26.71 -3.10 42.40
C THR A 213 27.18 -3.49 43.81
N GLU A 214 26.29 -4.03 44.64
CA GLU A 214 26.52 -5.30 45.34
C GLU A 214 25.28 -5.81 46.12
N LYS A 215 25.06 -7.14 46.01
CA LYS A 215 24.54 -8.10 47.00
C LYS A 215 23.12 -7.97 47.59
N THR A 216 22.55 -9.16 47.79
CA THR A 216 21.28 -9.48 48.48
C THR A 216 21.27 -9.08 49.95
N PRO A 217 20.08 -8.82 50.51
CA PRO A 217 19.70 -9.56 51.70
C PRO A 217 18.32 -10.23 51.62
N LYS A 218 18.02 -10.99 52.68
CA LYS A 218 16.93 -11.96 52.90
C LYS A 218 15.50 -11.45 52.67
N ALA A 219 14.58 -12.41 52.52
CA ALA A 219 13.14 -12.21 52.49
C ALA A 219 12.59 -11.47 53.72
N ILE A 220 11.48 -10.77 53.51
CA ILE A 220 10.54 -10.26 54.52
C ILE A 220 9.17 -10.86 54.18
N GLU A 221 8.42 -11.26 55.20
CA GLU A 221 7.16 -12.00 55.04
C GLU A 221 5.97 -11.13 54.59
N ALA A 222 4.88 -11.83 54.24
CA ALA A 222 3.72 -11.28 53.53
C ALA A 222 3.04 -10.07 54.18
N SER A 223 2.62 -9.12 53.33
CA SER A 223 1.55 -8.16 53.66
C SER A 223 0.65 -7.92 52.45
N SER A 224 -0.62 -8.33 52.57
CA SER A 224 -1.79 -8.05 51.70
C SER A 224 -1.69 -8.22 50.16
N PRO A 225 -2.57 -9.01 49.51
CA PRO A 225 -2.76 -8.93 48.06
C PRO A 225 -3.48 -7.63 47.67
N HIS A 226 -3.01 -6.95 46.63
CA HIS A 226 -3.80 -5.94 45.92
C HIS A 226 -4.87 -6.62 45.04
N PRO A 227 -6.12 -6.10 44.95
CA PRO A 227 -7.26 -6.85 44.42
C PRO A 227 -7.38 -6.90 42.88
N ASP A 228 -6.41 -6.37 42.13
CA ASP A 228 -6.51 -6.14 40.68
C ASP A 228 -5.58 -7.04 39.82
N VAL A 229 -5.13 -8.18 40.36
CA VAL A 229 -4.48 -9.23 39.55
C VAL A 229 -5.58 -10.08 38.90
N PRO A 230 -5.67 -10.16 37.55
CA PRO A 230 -6.68 -10.99 36.90
C PRO A 230 -6.55 -12.47 37.28
N SER A 231 -7.68 -13.12 37.60
CA SER A 231 -7.72 -14.56 37.81
C SER A 231 -7.28 -15.28 36.52
N THR A 232 -6.12 -15.92 36.54
CA THR A 232 -5.48 -16.51 35.34
C THR A 232 -6.21 -17.75 34.80
N THR A 233 -7.24 -18.21 35.50
CA THR A 233 -8.13 -19.32 35.14
C THR A 233 -9.55 -18.87 34.74
N GLU A 234 -9.89 -17.58 34.85
CA GLU A 234 -11.19 -17.05 34.42
C GLU A 234 -11.13 -16.49 32.99
N ALA A 235 -12.25 -16.57 32.27
CA ALA A 235 -12.34 -16.03 30.92
C ALA A 235 -12.42 -14.50 30.96
N LEU A 236 -11.50 -13.81 30.29
CA LEU A 236 -11.46 -12.35 30.19
C LEU A 236 -12.83 -11.76 29.80
N ASN A 237 -13.22 -10.67 30.44
CA ASN A 237 -14.44 -9.93 30.10
C ASN A 237 -14.29 -9.17 28.75
N PRO A 238 -15.38 -8.69 28.12
CA PRO A 238 -15.30 -8.05 26.79
C PRO A 238 -14.32 -6.87 26.73
N THR A 239 -14.29 -6.01 27.74
CA THR A 239 -13.39 -4.86 27.83
C THR A 239 -11.92 -5.29 27.95
N GLN A 240 -11.65 -6.36 28.73
CA GLN A 240 -10.32 -6.95 28.85
C GLN A 240 -9.84 -7.59 27.54
N ARG A 241 -10.74 -8.22 26.77
CA ARG A 241 -10.42 -8.75 25.43
C ARG A 241 -10.05 -7.64 24.45
N GLU A 242 -10.75 -6.51 24.50
CA GLU A 242 -10.42 -5.33 23.68
C GLU A 242 -9.05 -4.74 24.05
N VAL A 243 -8.78 -4.57 25.35
CA VAL A 243 -7.45 -4.12 25.84
C VAL A 243 -6.34 -5.09 25.43
N GLN A 244 -6.59 -6.41 25.53
CA GLN A 244 -5.67 -7.44 25.05
C GLN A 244 -5.44 -7.37 23.54
N ARG A 245 -6.49 -7.20 22.73
CA ARG A 245 -6.39 -7.06 21.27
C ARG A 245 -5.54 -5.85 20.90
N GLN A 246 -5.94 -4.65 21.36
CA GLN A 246 -5.22 -3.40 21.08
C GLN A 246 -3.76 -3.47 21.52
N SER A 247 -3.48 -4.00 22.72
CA SER A 247 -2.10 -4.11 23.21
C SER A 247 -1.29 -5.19 22.48
N THR A 248 -1.90 -6.28 22.04
CA THR A 248 -1.21 -7.31 21.23
C THR A 248 -0.86 -6.76 19.85
N LEU A 249 -1.76 -5.99 19.23
CA LEU A 249 -1.51 -5.29 17.96
C LEU A 249 -0.39 -4.25 18.09
N GLN A 250 -0.38 -3.47 19.18
CA GLN A 250 0.69 -2.52 19.49
C GLN A 250 2.03 -3.22 19.75
N LEU A 251 2.02 -4.38 20.42
CA LEU A 251 3.20 -5.21 20.66
C LEU A 251 3.79 -5.73 19.34
N LEU A 252 2.96 -6.30 18.46
CA LEU A 252 3.40 -6.83 17.16
C LEU A 252 4.06 -5.74 16.32
N ARG A 253 3.41 -4.57 16.16
CA ARG A 253 3.99 -3.41 15.45
C ARG A 253 5.27 -2.84 16.08
N LYS A 254 5.51 -3.08 17.37
CA LYS A 254 6.74 -2.64 18.07
C LYS A 254 7.90 -3.63 17.92
N VAL A 255 7.61 -4.93 17.83
CA VAL A 255 8.61 -6.01 17.85
C VAL A 255 8.94 -6.52 16.45
N LEU A 256 7.94 -6.61 15.57
CA LEU A 256 8.08 -7.04 14.19
C LEU A 256 8.29 -5.80 13.30
N GLN A 257 9.55 -5.51 13.03
CA GLN A 257 9.99 -4.55 12.02
C GLN A 257 10.83 -5.31 10.99
N ILE A 258 10.17 -5.79 9.93
CA ILE A 258 10.78 -6.70 8.96
C ILE A 258 11.51 -5.85 7.90
N PRO A 259 12.81 -6.09 7.64
CA PRO A 259 13.52 -5.45 6.54
C PRO A 259 12.89 -5.82 5.19
N GLU A 260 12.69 -4.85 4.30
CA GLU A 260 12.08 -5.13 3.00
C GLU A 260 13.06 -5.69 1.97
N ASN A 261 14.34 -5.38 2.16
CA ASN A 261 15.44 -5.69 1.27
C ASN A 261 16.08 -7.04 1.63
N GLU A 262 16.14 -7.94 0.65
CA GLU A 262 16.65 -9.31 0.83
C GLU A 262 18.11 -9.33 1.32
N SER A 263 18.94 -8.32 0.99
CA SER A 263 20.33 -8.27 1.46
C SER A 263 20.48 -7.98 2.95
N GLU A 264 19.49 -7.36 3.60
CA GLU A 264 19.48 -7.12 5.06
C GLU A 264 19.09 -8.37 5.84
N LEU A 265 18.55 -9.39 5.17
CA LEU A 265 18.20 -10.70 5.71
C LEU A 265 19.12 -11.82 5.21
N ALA A 266 20.26 -11.50 4.59
CA ALA A 266 21.16 -12.48 3.98
C ALA A 266 21.66 -13.56 4.97
N GLU A 267 21.99 -13.19 6.20
CA GLU A 267 22.36 -14.13 7.27
C GLU A 267 21.18 -15.03 7.69
N VAL A 268 19.97 -14.49 7.69
CA VAL A 268 18.73 -15.21 8.04
C VAL A 268 18.36 -16.21 6.94
N PHE A 269 18.52 -15.85 5.66
CA PHE A 269 18.33 -16.79 4.55
C PHE A 269 19.42 -17.88 4.52
N ALA A 270 20.66 -17.56 4.89
CA ALA A 270 21.72 -18.56 5.06
C ALA A 270 21.38 -19.57 6.18
N LEU A 271 20.84 -19.09 7.31
CA LEU A 271 20.35 -19.94 8.40
C LEU A 271 19.17 -20.83 7.95
N ILE A 272 18.18 -20.27 7.23
CA ILE A 272 17.05 -21.06 6.68
C ILE A 272 17.58 -22.16 5.76
N HIS A 273 18.53 -21.84 4.87
CA HIS A 273 19.15 -22.83 3.99
C HIS A 273 19.89 -23.92 4.79
N GLU A 274 20.64 -23.57 5.84
CA GLU A 274 21.31 -24.54 6.72
C GLU A 274 20.29 -25.48 7.39
N LEU A 275 19.29 -24.94 8.09
CA LEU A 275 18.27 -25.71 8.82
C LEU A 275 17.41 -26.61 7.91
N ASN A 276 17.17 -26.18 6.68
CA ASN A 276 16.54 -27.00 5.64
C ASN A 276 17.51 -28.09 5.12
N SER A 277 18.79 -27.80 4.94
CA SER A 277 19.78 -28.76 4.42
C SER A 277 20.13 -29.90 5.40
N SER A 278 20.01 -29.66 6.71
CA SER A 278 20.39 -30.59 7.76
C SER A 278 19.60 -31.89 7.74
N ARG A 279 20.32 -32.99 7.47
CA ARG A 279 19.86 -34.38 7.59
C ARG A 279 20.49 -35.00 8.83
N LEU A 280 19.79 -35.89 9.52
CA LEU A 280 20.34 -36.62 10.67
C LEU A 280 21.49 -37.55 10.21
N ILE A 281 22.73 -37.18 10.50
CA ILE A 281 23.91 -38.02 10.25
C ILE A 281 24.12 -38.94 11.46
N LEU A 282 23.70 -40.20 11.32
CA LEU A 282 24.00 -41.24 12.30
C LEU A 282 25.49 -41.63 12.22
N SER A 283 26.32 -41.03 13.06
CA SER A 283 27.74 -41.36 13.21
C SER A 283 27.93 -42.59 14.10
N ASN A 284 27.97 -43.78 13.51
CA ASN A 284 28.29 -45.02 14.22
C ASN A 284 29.77 -45.05 14.66
N VAL A 285 30.04 -44.66 15.92
CA VAL A 285 31.37 -44.77 16.54
C VAL A 285 31.25 -45.59 17.83
N SER A 286 31.52 -46.90 17.71
CA SER A 286 31.68 -47.88 18.81
C SER A 286 30.62 -47.88 19.92
N GLU A 287 29.62 -48.76 19.77
CA GLU A 287 28.65 -49.24 20.78
C GLU A 287 27.70 -48.22 21.47
N GLU A 288 28.01 -46.92 21.49
CA GLU A 288 27.05 -45.87 21.85
C GLU A 288 26.67 -45.04 20.62
N THR A 289 25.40 -45.13 20.19
CA THR A 289 24.88 -44.32 19.06
C THR A 289 24.62 -42.89 19.49
N VAL A 290 25.68 -42.08 19.57
CA VAL A 290 25.58 -40.64 19.81
C VAL A 290 25.01 -39.96 18.55
N THR A 291 23.74 -39.57 18.61
CA THR A 291 23.12 -38.70 17.61
C THR A 291 23.66 -37.27 17.77
N ILE A 292 24.68 -36.94 16.98
CA ILE A 292 25.08 -35.53 16.81
C ILE A 292 24.01 -34.86 15.94
N GLU A 293 23.03 -34.24 16.57
CA GLU A 293 22.01 -33.47 15.85
C GLU A 293 22.68 -32.30 15.12
N GLN A 294 22.69 -32.37 13.79
CA GLN A 294 22.94 -31.19 12.97
C GLN A 294 21.83 -30.17 13.21
N THR A 295 22.20 -28.89 13.16
CA THR A 295 21.33 -27.72 13.29
C THR A 295 20.03 -27.89 12.52
N SER A 296 18.93 -28.12 13.24
CA SER A 296 17.63 -28.42 12.62
C SER A 296 16.50 -27.66 13.30
N TRP A 297 15.36 -27.55 12.59
CA TRP A 297 14.20 -26.84 13.07
C TRP A 297 13.67 -27.39 14.40
N SER A 298 13.53 -26.52 15.40
CA SER A 298 13.00 -26.88 16.72
C SER A 298 11.57 -27.41 16.64
N ASN A 299 11.20 -28.25 17.61
CA ASN A 299 9.83 -28.70 17.85
C ASN A 299 9.08 -27.84 18.89
N TYR A 300 9.75 -26.86 19.51
CA TYR A 300 9.18 -25.95 20.50
C TYR A 300 9.66 -24.50 20.30
N TYR A 301 8.72 -23.55 20.29
CA TYR A 301 8.97 -22.13 20.09
C TYR A 301 8.27 -21.30 21.18
N GLU A 302 8.98 -20.36 21.82
CA GLU A 302 8.38 -19.40 22.75
C GLU A 302 9.00 -18.01 22.62
N SER A 303 8.31 -16.97 23.08
CA SER A 303 8.94 -15.64 23.21
C SER A 303 10.04 -15.70 24.29
N PRO A 304 11.29 -15.28 24.02
CA PRO A 304 12.36 -15.27 25.01
C PRO A 304 12.15 -14.25 26.14
N SER A 305 11.12 -13.40 26.03
CA SER A 305 10.78 -12.39 27.04
C SER A 305 10.24 -13.01 28.32
N THR A 306 10.64 -12.41 29.46
CA THR A 306 10.07 -12.66 30.81
C THR A 306 9.25 -11.48 31.33
N GLN A 307 9.37 -10.31 30.68
CA GLN A 307 8.66 -9.07 30.97
C GLN A 307 7.99 -8.53 29.70
N CYS A 308 6.86 -7.86 29.84
CA CYS A 308 6.11 -7.31 28.72
C CYS A 308 6.88 -6.17 28.05
N LEU A 309 7.14 -6.30 26.75
CA LEU A 309 7.88 -5.33 25.95
C LEU A 309 7.14 -3.99 25.74
N LEU A 310 5.87 -3.89 26.17
CA LEU A 310 5.12 -2.63 26.23
C LEU A 310 5.24 -1.94 27.60
N CYS A 311 4.90 -2.64 28.69
CA CYS A 311 4.71 -2.04 30.02
C CYS A 311 5.64 -2.59 31.13
N SER A 312 6.66 -3.38 30.76
CA SER A 312 7.65 -4.04 31.64
C SER A 312 7.09 -4.92 32.77
N SER A 313 5.78 -5.18 32.77
CA SER A 313 5.11 -6.03 33.77
C SER A 313 5.42 -7.52 33.53
N PRO A 314 5.40 -8.39 34.55
CA PRO A 314 5.72 -9.82 34.38
C PRO A 314 4.82 -10.53 33.37
N LEU A 315 5.40 -11.51 32.66
CA LEU A 315 4.68 -12.39 31.75
C LEU A 315 4.33 -13.72 32.42
N PHE A 316 3.07 -14.12 32.32
CA PHE A 316 2.55 -15.42 32.73
C PHE A 316 2.69 -16.43 31.60
N LYS A 317 3.42 -17.53 31.85
CA LYS A 317 3.43 -18.73 31.01
C LYS A 317 2.44 -19.72 31.62
N GLY A 318 1.38 -20.05 30.88
CA GLY A 318 0.33 -20.97 31.33
C GLY A 318 0.58 -22.41 30.84
N GLY A 319 -0.02 -23.36 31.54
CA GLY A 319 -0.07 -24.77 31.12
C GLY A 319 -1.13 -25.03 30.04
N HIS A 320 -1.30 -26.31 29.68
CA HIS A 320 -2.36 -26.76 28.79
C HIS A 320 -3.75 -26.27 29.26
N ASN A 321 -4.64 -26.00 28.31
CA ASN A 321 -6.01 -25.49 28.52
C ASN A 321 -6.11 -24.08 29.15
N SER A 322 -5.02 -23.29 29.19
CA SER A 322 -5.05 -21.88 29.61
C SER A 322 -4.93 -20.91 28.43
N LEU A 323 -5.37 -19.64 28.63
CA LEU A 323 -5.27 -18.56 27.63
C LEU A 323 -3.82 -18.25 27.19
N ALA A 324 -2.84 -18.64 27.98
CA ALA A 324 -1.41 -18.50 27.71
C ALA A 324 -0.72 -19.88 27.68
N GLY A 325 -1.42 -20.91 27.19
CA GLY A 325 -0.89 -22.27 27.10
C GLY A 325 0.01 -22.53 25.89
N PRO A 326 0.69 -23.69 25.86
CA PRO A 326 1.26 -24.24 24.64
C PRO A 326 0.14 -24.62 23.66
N GLN A 327 0.37 -24.38 22.37
CA GLN A 327 -0.53 -24.71 21.28
C GLN A 327 0.20 -25.48 20.19
N GLU A 328 -0.46 -26.46 19.57
CA GLU A 328 0.01 -27.06 18.34
C GLU A 328 -0.17 -26.08 17.17
N CYS A 329 0.85 -26.01 16.32
CA CYS A 329 0.91 -25.20 15.13
C CYS A 329 1.70 -25.91 14.03
N TRP A 330 1.43 -25.58 12.77
CA TRP A 330 2.20 -26.11 11.65
C TRP A 330 3.52 -25.36 11.51
N LEU A 331 4.61 -26.08 11.26
CA LEU A 331 5.83 -25.54 10.71
C LEU A 331 5.85 -25.81 9.21
N LEU A 332 5.97 -24.75 8.41
CA LEU A 332 6.05 -24.76 6.96
C LEU A 332 7.37 -24.12 6.51
N THR A 333 8.25 -24.93 5.92
CA THR A 333 9.47 -24.46 5.25
C THR A 333 9.58 -25.10 3.87
N ALA A 334 10.53 -24.66 3.04
CA ALA A 334 10.73 -25.18 1.68
C ALA A 334 10.77 -26.72 1.59
N ASN A 335 11.23 -27.42 2.64
CA ASN A 335 11.33 -28.87 2.69
C ASN A 335 10.87 -29.53 4.01
N ARG A 336 10.12 -28.83 4.86
CA ARG A 336 9.46 -29.42 6.05
C ARG A 336 8.03 -28.96 6.20
N LEU A 337 7.14 -29.91 6.48
CA LEU A 337 5.72 -29.70 6.77
C LEU A 337 5.32 -30.59 7.95
N GLN A 338 5.43 -30.06 9.16
CA GLN A 338 5.25 -30.83 10.42
C GLN A 338 4.43 -30.04 11.45
N VAL A 339 4.01 -30.70 12.52
CA VAL A 339 3.38 -30.02 13.68
C VAL A 339 4.45 -29.78 14.76
N VAL A 340 4.46 -28.58 15.33
CA VAL A 340 5.37 -28.15 16.40
C VAL A 340 4.59 -27.38 17.47
N THR A 341 5.17 -27.23 18.66
CA THR A 341 4.52 -26.50 19.77
C THR A 341 4.95 -25.04 19.78
N ALA A 342 3.98 -24.12 19.80
CA ALA A 342 4.20 -22.70 20.05
C ALA A 342 3.58 -22.29 21.41
N GLN A 343 4.38 -21.68 22.28
CA GLN A 343 3.96 -21.22 23.60
C GLN A 343 3.69 -19.71 23.59
N VAL A 344 2.47 -19.35 24.00
CA VAL A 344 2.10 -17.97 24.29
C VAL A 344 2.44 -17.64 25.74
N LYS A 345 2.81 -16.39 26.02
CA LYS A 345 2.88 -15.81 27.37
C LYS A 345 1.97 -14.58 27.43
N MET A 346 1.33 -14.30 28.56
CA MET A 346 0.38 -13.17 28.72
C MET A 346 0.88 -12.15 29.73
N CYS A 347 0.78 -10.85 29.41
CA CYS A 347 1.09 -9.78 30.35
C CYS A 347 0.05 -9.71 31.49
N LEU A 348 0.51 -9.75 32.75
CA LEU A 348 -0.38 -9.74 33.92
C LEU A 348 -0.97 -8.36 34.29
N ASN A 349 -0.53 -7.28 33.65
CA ASN A 349 -1.08 -5.94 33.88
C ASN A 349 -2.49 -5.83 33.25
N PRO A 350 -3.56 -5.53 34.04
CA PRO A 350 -4.95 -5.48 33.56
C PRO A 350 -5.21 -4.36 32.54
N HIS A 351 -4.35 -3.34 32.46
CA HIS A 351 -4.41 -2.27 31.46
C HIS A 351 -3.58 -2.59 30.20
N CYS A 352 -3.11 -3.82 30.04
CA CYS A 352 -2.32 -4.24 28.88
C CYS A 352 -2.73 -5.63 28.37
N LEU A 353 -2.61 -6.69 29.19
CA LEU A 353 -3.03 -8.06 28.84
C LEU A 353 -2.42 -8.64 27.53
N ALA A 354 -1.41 -8.01 26.95
CA ALA A 354 -0.84 -8.36 25.64
C ALA A 354 -0.31 -9.80 25.59
N LEU A 355 -0.53 -10.45 24.44
CA LEU A 355 -0.07 -11.80 24.15
C LEU A 355 1.31 -11.80 23.49
N HIS A 356 2.29 -12.33 24.21
CA HIS A 356 3.67 -12.55 23.77
C HIS A 356 3.81 -13.95 23.14
N SER A 357 3.51 -14.02 21.85
CA SER A 357 3.80 -15.17 20.98
C SER A 357 5.29 -15.23 20.58
N PHE A 358 5.73 -16.35 20.02
CA PHE A 358 7.01 -16.39 19.29
C PHE A 358 6.99 -15.34 18.16
N THR A 359 8.03 -14.50 18.07
CA THR A 359 8.06 -13.29 17.23
C THR A 359 9.47 -12.91 16.76
N ASP A 360 10.44 -13.83 16.83
CA ASP A 360 11.82 -13.55 16.45
C ASP A 360 12.07 -13.92 14.98
N ILE A 361 12.04 -12.91 14.10
CA ILE A 361 12.24 -13.08 12.66
C ILE A 361 13.68 -13.50 12.31
N TYR A 362 14.66 -13.30 13.20
CA TYR A 362 16.05 -13.64 12.93
C TYR A 362 16.34 -15.14 13.03
N THR A 363 15.41 -15.94 13.59
CA THR A 363 15.44 -17.41 13.41
C THR A 363 14.90 -17.86 12.06
N GLY A 364 14.54 -16.93 11.17
CA GLY A 364 14.01 -17.21 9.84
C GLY A 364 12.54 -17.60 9.77
N LEU A 365 11.76 -17.44 10.84
CA LEU A 365 10.33 -17.78 10.90
C LEU A 365 9.44 -16.56 11.18
N PHE A 366 8.29 -16.52 10.52
CA PHE A 366 7.17 -15.62 10.82
C PHE A 366 6.01 -16.40 11.44
N ASN A 367 5.37 -15.84 12.46
CA ASN A 367 4.32 -16.52 13.24
C ASN A 367 2.92 -16.00 12.89
N VAL A 368 2.09 -16.91 12.37
CA VAL A 368 0.69 -16.70 12.09
C VAL A 368 -0.16 -17.31 13.22
N GLY A 369 -0.52 -16.48 14.19
CA GLY A 369 -1.52 -16.78 15.23
C GLY A 369 -1.21 -17.96 16.18
N ASN A 370 0.03 -18.45 16.20
CA ASN A 370 0.38 -19.75 16.79
C ASN A 370 -0.47 -20.90 16.20
N LYS A 371 -0.71 -20.84 14.88
CA LYS A 371 -1.34 -21.88 14.04
C LYS A 371 -0.46 -22.28 12.86
N LEU A 372 0.34 -21.36 12.34
CA LEU A 372 1.33 -21.60 11.30
C LEU A 372 2.60 -20.77 11.59
N LEU A 373 3.75 -21.42 11.68
CA LEU A 373 5.09 -20.82 11.57
C LEU A 373 5.57 -21.06 10.14
N VAL A 374 5.88 -20.01 9.41
CA VAL A 374 6.35 -20.08 8.01
C VAL A 374 7.72 -19.45 7.85
N SER A 375 8.61 -20.08 7.08
CA SER A 375 9.94 -19.52 6.84
C SER A 375 9.92 -18.32 5.89
N LEU A 376 10.81 -17.35 6.14
CA LEU A 376 10.80 -16.07 5.43
C LEU A 376 11.06 -16.22 3.92
N ASP A 377 11.87 -17.19 3.50
CA ASP A 377 12.13 -17.52 2.09
C ASP A 377 10.84 -17.79 1.31
N LEU A 378 9.87 -18.49 1.91
CA LEU A 378 8.56 -18.75 1.31
C LEU A 378 7.71 -17.48 1.17
N LEU A 379 7.76 -16.59 2.17
CA LEU A 379 7.05 -15.30 2.10
C LEU A 379 7.65 -14.36 1.05
N PHE A 380 8.97 -14.34 0.92
CA PHE A 380 9.66 -13.64 -0.17
C PHE A 380 9.41 -14.30 -1.54
N ALA A 381 9.24 -15.63 -1.63
CA ALA A 381 8.82 -16.30 -2.86
C ALA A 381 7.42 -15.88 -3.30
N ILE A 382 6.45 -15.78 -2.38
CA ILE A 382 5.09 -15.26 -2.64
C ILE A 382 5.17 -13.79 -3.11
N ARG A 383 5.93 -12.94 -2.40
CA ARG A 383 6.22 -11.55 -2.80
C ARG A 383 6.78 -11.47 -4.22
N ASN A 384 7.65 -12.40 -4.60
CA ASN A 384 8.30 -12.41 -5.91
C ASN A 384 7.38 -12.89 -7.05
N GLN A 385 6.39 -13.75 -6.80
CA GLN A 385 5.31 -14.02 -7.77
C GLN A 385 4.35 -12.82 -7.90
N ILE A 386 4.01 -12.16 -6.78
CA ILE A 386 3.17 -10.96 -6.78
C ILE A 386 3.86 -9.79 -7.52
N LYS A 387 5.19 -9.63 -7.43
CA LYS A 387 5.96 -8.68 -8.27
C LYS A 387 5.76 -8.89 -9.79
N LEU A 388 5.48 -10.13 -10.23
CA LEU A 388 5.17 -10.48 -11.62
C LEU A 388 3.67 -10.32 -11.97
N GLY A 389 2.85 -9.98 -10.96
CA GLY A 389 1.41 -9.71 -11.05
C GLY A 389 0.54 -10.95 -10.93
N GLU A 390 1.07 -12.07 -10.45
CA GLU A 390 0.25 -13.24 -10.17
C GLU A 390 -0.74 -12.96 -9.02
N ASP A 391 -1.90 -13.61 -9.07
CA ASP A 391 -2.89 -13.56 -7.99
C ASP A 391 -2.23 -14.04 -6.67
N PRO A 392 -2.37 -13.30 -5.56
CA PRO A 392 -1.82 -13.68 -4.26
C PRO A 392 -2.24 -15.09 -3.78
N ARG A 393 -3.50 -15.50 -4.01
CA ARG A 393 -4.02 -16.82 -3.63
C ARG A 393 -3.43 -17.93 -4.49
N VAL A 394 -3.20 -17.66 -5.78
CA VAL A 394 -2.51 -18.57 -6.71
C VAL A 394 -1.03 -18.69 -6.32
N SER A 395 -0.38 -17.57 -6.00
CA SER A 395 1.02 -17.52 -5.53
C SER A 395 1.23 -18.35 -4.25
N VAL A 396 0.33 -18.19 -3.27
CA VAL A 396 0.29 -19.01 -2.04
C VAL A 396 0.08 -20.49 -2.37
N GLY A 397 -0.85 -20.82 -3.28
CA GLY A 397 -1.13 -22.20 -3.69
C GLY A 397 0.03 -22.89 -4.40
N VAL A 398 0.76 -22.18 -5.27
CA VAL A 398 1.97 -22.67 -5.94
C VAL A 398 3.07 -23.00 -4.92
N VAL A 399 3.27 -22.13 -3.93
CA VAL A 399 4.26 -22.37 -2.87
C VAL A 399 3.87 -23.57 -2.00
N LEU A 400 2.62 -23.68 -1.55
CA LEU A 400 2.17 -24.85 -0.78
C LEU A 400 2.32 -26.16 -1.56
N LYS A 401 1.94 -26.19 -2.84
CA LYS A 401 2.10 -27.37 -3.70
C LYS A 401 3.57 -27.79 -3.83
N SER A 402 4.48 -26.82 -4.02
CA SER A 402 5.92 -27.06 -4.10
C SER A 402 6.51 -27.64 -2.81
N VAL A 403 5.98 -27.25 -1.63
CA VAL A 403 6.38 -27.86 -0.35
C VAL A 403 5.81 -29.27 -0.20
N GLN A 404 4.55 -29.51 -0.58
CA GLN A 404 3.95 -30.86 -0.54
C GLN A 404 4.71 -31.86 -1.44
N GLU A 405 5.12 -31.43 -2.63
CA GLU A 405 5.93 -32.24 -3.56
C GLU A 405 7.33 -32.60 -3.02
N GLN A 406 7.80 -31.90 -1.98
CA GLN A 406 9.12 -32.11 -1.36
C GLN A 406 9.08 -32.77 0.03
N THR A 407 7.91 -32.87 0.68
CA THR A 407 7.80 -33.22 2.11
C THR A 407 7.23 -34.60 2.40
N GLU A 408 6.80 -35.35 1.38
CA GLU A 408 6.14 -36.67 1.46
C GLU A 408 4.82 -36.71 2.30
N LYS A 409 4.49 -35.65 3.04
CA LYS A 409 3.28 -35.54 3.86
C LYS A 409 2.08 -35.09 3.03
N THR A 410 1.24 -36.05 2.66
CA THR A 410 -0.11 -35.78 2.17
C THR A 410 -0.96 -35.09 3.24
N LEU A 411 -1.55 -33.94 2.90
CA LEU A 411 -2.57 -33.26 3.69
C LEU A 411 -3.97 -33.67 3.22
N THR A 412 -4.99 -33.54 4.07
CA THR A 412 -6.39 -33.57 3.60
C THR A 412 -6.76 -32.28 2.84
N SER A 413 -7.90 -32.29 2.14
CA SER A 413 -8.40 -31.09 1.43
C SER A 413 -8.71 -29.94 2.40
N GLU A 414 -9.19 -30.28 3.59
CA GLU A 414 -9.53 -29.35 4.67
C GLU A 414 -8.27 -28.75 5.31
N GLU A 415 -7.27 -29.58 5.61
CA GLU A 415 -5.95 -29.12 6.11
C GLU A 415 -5.26 -28.19 5.11
N LEU A 416 -5.28 -28.54 3.83
CA LEU A 416 -4.70 -27.74 2.74
C LEU A 416 -5.41 -26.39 2.63
N SER A 417 -6.74 -26.38 2.63
CA SER A 417 -7.54 -25.15 2.60
C SER A 417 -7.25 -24.24 3.80
N GLN A 418 -7.20 -24.81 5.01
CA GLN A 418 -6.86 -24.07 6.24
C GLN A 418 -5.44 -23.49 6.19
N LEU A 419 -4.46 -24.25 5.69
CA LEU A 419 -3.09 -23.78 5.52
C LEU A 419 -2.97 -22.70 4.42
N GLN A 420 -3.77 -22.78 3.35
CA GLN A 420 -3.84 -21.75 2.32
C GLN A 420 -4.41 -20.43 2.86
N GLU A 421 -5.47 -20.48 3.69
CA GLU A 421 -6.01 -19.30 4.36
C GLU A 421 -5.01 -18.70 5.36
N LEU A 422 -4.42 -19.52 6.23
CA LEU A 422 -3.41 -19.07 7.20
C LEU A 422 -2.18 -18.45 6.51
N LEU A 423 -1.67 -19.05 5.42
CA LEU A 423 -0.52 -18.52 4.71
C LEU A 423 -0.87 -17.24 3.92
N CYS A 424 -2.07 -17.13 3.35
CA CYS A 424 -2.53 -15.92 2.67
C CYS A 424 -2.67 -14.73 3.65
N ASN A 425 -3.34 -14.94 4.78
CA ASN A 425 -3.49 -13.92 5.81
C ASN A 425 -2.13 -13.58 6.46
N GLY A 426 -1.29 -14.61 6.70
CA GLY A 426 0.08 -14.48 7.18
C GLY A 426 0.96 -13.64 6.27
N TYR A 427 0.91 -13.87 4.95
CA TYR A 427 1.61 -13.06 3.96
C TYR A 427 1.20 -11.58 4.03
N TRP A 428 -0.10 -11.28 4.13
CA TRP A 428 -0.54 -9.89 4.24
C TRP A 428 -0.11 -9.22 5.55
N ALA A 429 -0.08 -9.94 6.68
CA ALA A 429 0.47 -9.38 7.92
C ALA A 429 1.98 -9.15 7.84
N PHE A 430 2.73 -10.07 7.20
CA PHE A 430 4.14 -9.90 6.87
C PHE A 430 4.37 -8.64 6.02
N GLU A 431 3.55 -8.41 4.99
CA GLU A 431 3.62 -7.18 4.19
C GLU A 431 3.30 -5.90 4.98
N CYS A 432 2.32 -5.95 5.89
CA CYS A 432 1.97 -4.83 6.77
C CYS A 432 3.00 -4.57 7.89
N LEU A 433 3.86 -5.55 8.22
CA LEU A 433 4.92 -5.44 9.22
C LEU A 433 6.31 -5.28 8.57
N THR A 434 6.38 -5.22 7.24
CA THR A 434 7.60 -4.89 6.50
C THR A 434 7.77 -3.37 6.40
N VAL A 435 8.90 -2.87 6.88
CA VAL A 435 9.19 -1.42 6.96
C VAL A 435 9.46 -0.85 5.57
N ARG A 436 8.80 0.26 5.22
CA ARG A 436 8.90 0.93 3.92
C ARG A 436 8.82 2.45 4.07
N ASP A 437 9.63 3.18 3.31
CA ASP A 437 9.31 4.58 2.97
C ASP A 437 8.61 4.62 1.61
N TYR A 438 7.32 4.96 1.60
CA TYR A 438 6.55 5.14 0.36
C TYR A 438 7.02 6.34 -0.49
N ASN A 439 8.02 7.11 -0.05
CA ASN A 439 8.71 8.08 -0.90
C ASN A 439 9.79 7.45 -1.80
N ASP A 440 10.30 6.24 -1.51
CA ASP A 440 11.32 5.58 -2.35
C ASP A 440 10.84 5.32 -3.78
N MET A 441 9.53 5.10 -3.96
CA MET A 441 8.91 4.92 -5.27
C MET A 441 8.80 6.21 -6.11
N ILE A 442 9.11 7.39 -5.55
CA ILE A 442 9.02 8.67 -6.27
C ILE A 442 10.08 8.71 -7.37
N CYS A 443 9.63 8.98 -8.58
CA CYS A 443 10.41 8.98 -9.82
C CYS A 443 11.69 9.81 -9.66
N GLY A 444 12.85 9.21 -9.92
CA GLY A 444 14.14 9.88 -9.81
C GLY A 444 14.32 11.02 -10.82
N ILE A 445 13.65 10.96 -11.97
CA ILE A 445 13.77 11.99 -13.02
C ILE A 445 12.74 13.12 -12.82
N CYS A 446 11.48 12.77 -12.51
CA CYS A 446 10.40 13.76 -12.35
C CYS A 446 10.30 14.36 -10.94
N GLY A 447 10.75 13.65 -9.90
CA GLY A 447 10.57 14.07 -8.52
C GLY A 447 9.10 14.15 -8.10
N VAL A 448 8.82 15.05 -7.15
CA VAL A 448 7.47 15.28 -6.58
C VAL A 448 6.53 16.08 -7.48
N ALA A 449 7.02 16.60 -8.61
CA ALA A 449 6.29 17.53 -9.47
C ALA A 449 6.51 17.22 -10.97
N PRO A 450 5.91 16.12 -11.50
CA PRO A 450 6.05 15.77 -12.91
C PRO A 450 5.34 16.80 -13.80
N LYS A 451 6.02 17.24 -14.87
CA LYS A 451 5.47 18.18 -15.86
C LYS A 451 4.26 17.62 -16.62
N VAL A 452 4.30 16.31 -16.88
CA VAL A 452 3.30 15.55 -17.61
C VAL A 452 2.93 14.35 -16.74
N GLU A 453 1.64 14.07 -16.61
CA GLU A 453 1.15 12.84 -15.99
C GLU A 453 0.02 12.24 -16.84
N MET A 454 -0.07 10.91 -16.86
CA MET A 454 -0.99 10.14 -17.68
C MET A 454 -1.91 9.32 -16.78
N ALA A 455 -3.21 9.35 -17.07
CA ALA A 455 -4.19 8.49 -16.43
C ALA A 455 -4.16 7.08 -17.05
N GLN A 456 -4.16 6.05 -16.21
CA GLN A 456 -4.37 4.66 -16.59
C GLN A 456 -5.50 4.08 -15.72
N ARG A 457 -6.49 3.43 -16.34
CA ARG A 457 -7.52 2.64 -15.64
C ARG A 457 -7.17 1.16 -15.70
N ASN A 458 -7.52 0.41 -14.67
CA ASN A 458 -7.67 -1.04 -14.70
C ASN A 458 -9.11 -1.36 -14.21
N GLU A 459 -9.93 -1.88 -15.11
CA GLU A 459 -11.35 -2.21 -14.88
C GLU A 459 -11.54 -3.72 -14.55
N GLU A 460 -10.45 -4.49 -14.50
CA GLU A 460 -10.43 -5.96 -14.29
C GLU A 460 -9.78 -6.39 -12.95
N ASN A 461 -9.10 -5.48 -12.25
CA ASN A 461 -8.60 -5.64 -10.88
C ASN A 461 -9.64 -5.04 -9.92
N VAL A 462 -10.47 -5.91 -9.35
CA VAL A 462 -11.76 -5.55 -8.74
C VAL A 462 -12.01 -6.28 -7.41
N LEU A 463 -12.91 -5.73 -6.59
CA LEU A 463 -13.44 -6.37 -5.39
C LEU A 463 -14.85 -6.91 -5.66
N ALA A 464 -15.07 -8.18 -5.34
CA ALA A 464 -16.34 -8.87 -5.46
C ALA A 464 -17.27 -8.52 -4.29
N LEU A 465 -18.45 -7.99 -4.61
CA LEU A 465 -19.45 -7.51 -3.63
C LEU A 465 -20.24 -8.66 -2.95
N LYS A 466 -19.85 -9.92 -3.18
CA LYS A 466 -20.46 -11.12 -2.57
C LYS A 466 -20.27 -11.24 -1.05
N SER A 467 -19.29 -10.52 -0.50
CA SER A 467 -18.85 -10.64 0.91
C SER A 467 -18.59 -9.29 1.59
N VAL A 468 -18.84 -8.18 0.88
CA VAL A 468 -18.58 -6.81 1.34
C VAL A 468 -19.72 -5.90 0.89
N GLU A 469 -20.43 -5.32 1.86
CA GLU A 469 -21.46 -4.31 1.64
C GLU A 469 -20.86 -2.90 1.74
N PHE A 470 -21.07 -2.04 0.74
CA PHE A 470 -20.69 -0.63 0.82
C PHE A 470 -21.83 0.24 1.33
N THR A 471 -21.57 1.01 2.39
CA THR A 471 -22.48 2.04 2.93
C THR A 471 -22.06 3.44 2.52
N TRP A 472 -23.01 4.37 2.63
CA TRP A 472 -22.82 5.81 2.41
C TRP A 472 -23.36 6.56 3.63
N PRO A 473 -22.78 7.72 4.00
CA PRO A 473 -23.28 8.51 5.13
C PRO A 473 -24.67 9.09 4.83
N GLU A 474 -25.56 9.11 5.83
CA GLU A 474 -26.93 9.63 5.72
C GLU A 474 -26.98 11.16 5.49
N PHE A 475 -25.87 11.85 5.72
CA PHE A 475 -25.72 13.30 5.63
C PHE A 475 -24.54 13.66 4.71
N LEU A 476 -24.69 14.77 3.99
CA LEU A 476 -23.67 15.35 3.11
C LEU A 476 -22.50 15.93 3.93
N GLY A 477 -21.64 15.05 4.45
CA GLY A 477 -20.37 15.42 5.09
C GLY A 477 -19.33 15.90 4.07
N SER A 478 -18.14 16.28 4.57
CA SER A 478 -16.99 16.61 3.71
C SER A 478 -16.66 15.47 2.74
N SER A 479 -16.06 15.78 1.60
CA SER A 479 -15.45 14.80 0.70
C SER A 479 -13.95 14.61 1.00
N GLU A 480 -13.41 15.28 2.03
CA GLU A 480 -12.07 15.05 2.56
C GLU A 480 -11.97 13.72 3.32
N VAL A 481 -10.86 12.99 3.14
CA VAL A 481 -10.62 11.67 3.75
C VAL A 481 -9.29 11.61 4.51
N ASN A 482 -9.31 11.00 5.71
CA ASN A 482 -8.09 10.76 6.47
C ASN A 482 -7.35 9.52 5.92
N VAL A 483 -6.26 9.79 5.18
CA VAL A 483 -5.42 8.79 4.52
C VAL A 483 -4.74 7.88 5.54
N GLU A 484 -4.15 8.45 6.60
CA GLU A 484 -3.50 7.72 7.68
C GLU A 484 -4.47 6.76 8.38
N ASP A 485 -5.68 7.20 8.73
CA ASP A 485 -6.68 6.35 9.40
C ASP A 485 -7.15 5.21 8.50
N PHE A 486 -7.44 5.49 7.21
CA PHE A 486 -7.87 4.46 6.25
C PHE A 486 -6.81 3.36 6.09
N TRP A 487 -5.56 3.73 5.78
CA TRP A 487 -4.49 2.76 5.55
C TRP A 487 -4.08 2.03 6.83
N THR A 488 -4.05 2.73 7.97
CA THR A 488 -3.82 2.09 9.28
C THR A 488 -4.93 1.11 9.63
N THR A 489 -6.19 1.40 9.27
CA THR A 489 -7.32 0.46 9.47
C THR A 489 -7.13 -0.80 8.64
N MET A 490 -6.78 -0.68 7.36
CA MET A 490 -6.50 -1.83 6.49
C MET A 490 -5.38 -2.72 7.05
N GLU A 491 -4.26 -2.12 7.47
CA GLU A 491 -3.16 -2.87 8.06
C GLU A 491 -3.53 -3.51 9.40
N THR A 492 -4.29 -2.81 10.25
CA THR A 492 -4.69 -3.30 11.58
C THR A 492 -5.59 -4.52 11.47
N GLU A 493 -6.52 -4.53 10.52
CA GLU A 493 -7.45 -5.64 10.30
C GLU A 493 -6.71 -6.95 9.98
N VAL A 494 -5.70 -6.92 9.10
CA VAL A 494 -4.90 -8.12 8.78
C VAL A 494 -4.05 -8.56 9.97
N ILE A 495 -3.38 -7.62 10.64
CA ILE A 495 -2.56 -7.95 11.82
C ILE A 495 -3.46 -8.50 12.95
N GLU A 496 -4.73 -8.09 13.04
CA GLU A 496 -5.73 -8.66 13.95
C GLU A 496 -6.16 -10.07 13.54
N GLN A 497 -6.44 -10.31 12.27
CA GLN A 497 -6.74 -11.66 11.76
C GLN A 497 -5.56 -12.62 12.00
N VAL A 498 -4.32 -12.14 11.88
CA VAL A 498 -3.13 -12.96 12.16
C VAL A 498 -2.84 -13.12 13.65
N ALA A 499 -3.11 -12.11 14.49
CA ALA A 499 -2.98 -12.24 15.95
C ALA A 499 -4.10 -13.11 16.56
N PHE A 500 -5.29 -13.09 15.96
CA PHE A 500 -6.51 -13.75 16.44
C PHE A 500 -7.30 -14.34 15.24
N PRO A 501 -6.94 -15.54 14.74
CA PRO A 501 -7.54 -16.14 13.52
C PRO A 501 -9.06 -16.39 13.52
N ALA A 502 -9.73 -16.28 14.67
CA ALA A 502 -11.19 -16.32 14.76
C ALA A 502 -11.86 -14.92 14.60
N SER A 503 -11.14 -13.91 14.13
CA SER A 503 -11.66 -12.55 13.95
C SER A 503 -12.35 -12.42 12.60
N ILE A 504 -13.62 -12.00 12.62
CA ILE A 504 -14.42 -11.82 11.41
C ILE A 504 -13.84 -10.64 10.60
N PRO A 505 -13.61 -10.81 9.27
CA PRO A 505 -13.12 -9.74 8.40
C PRO A 505 -14.13 -8.60 8.25
N ILE A 506 -13.69 -7.48 7.67
CA ILE A 506 -14.57 -6.35 7.35
C ILE A 506 -15.55 -6.75 6.23
N THR A 507 -16.80 -7.02 6.60
CA THR A 507 -17.91 -7.34 5.68
C THR A 507 -18.78 -6.12 5.32
N LYS A 508 -18.54 -4.96 5.95
CA LYS A 508 -19.30 -3.72 5.72
C LYS A 508 -18.37 -2.51 5.78
N PHE A 509 -18.44 -1.64 4.77
CA PHE A 509 -17.46 -0.57 4.57
C PHE A 509 -18.10 0.75 4.15
N ASP A 510 -17.75 1.86 4.81
CA ASP A 510 -18.17 3.20 4.39
C ASP A 510 -17.38 3.64 3.17
N ALA A 511 -18.02 3.66 2.00
CA ALA A 511 -17.37 4.01 0.74
C ALA A 511 -16.94 5.49 0.66
N SER A 512 -17.40 6.35 1.57
CA SER A 512 -16.94 7.74 1.66
C SER A 512 -15.54 7.88 2.25
N VAL A 513 -15.10 6.99 3.16
CA VAL A 513 -13.78 7.10 3.81
C VAL A 513 -12.64 6.44 3.03
N ILE A 514 -12.88 5.98 1.80
CA ILE A 514 -11.85 5.35 0.96
C ILE A 514 -10.79 6.38 0.57
N ALA A 515 -9.57 6.19 1.05
CA ALA A 515 -8.46 7.07 0.74
C ALA A 515 -7.74 6.67 -0.56
N PRO A 516 -7.57 7.59 -1.52
CA PRO A 516 -6.53 7.49 -2.53
C PRO A 516 -5.15 7.22 -1.91
N PHE A 517 -4.29 6.51 -2.66
CA PHE A 517 -2.89 6.30 -2.30
C PHE A 517 -1.99 7.30 -3.03
N PHE A 518 -1.09 7.93 -2.28
CA PHE A 518 -0.06 8.85 -2.80
C PHE A 518 1.25 8.65 -2.01
N PRO A 519 2.42 8.73 -2.66
CA PRO A 519 3.69 8.93 -1.94
C PRO A 519 3.59 10.16 -1.03
N PRO A 520 4.02 10.11 0.25
CA PRO A 520 3.78 11.17 1.22
C PRO A 520 4.20 12.58 0.78
N LEU A 521 5.32 12.72 0.05
CA LEU A 521 5.81 14.00 -0.47
C LEU A 521 5.07 14.53 -1.72
N MET A 522 4.29 13.68 -2.41
CA MET A 522 3.47 14.01 -3.59
C MET A 522 1.99 14.26 -3.26
N ARG A 523 1.57 13.93 -2.03
CA ARG A 523 0.20 14.08 -1.52
C ARG A 523 -0.12 15.55 -1.19
N GLY A 524 -1.33 16.00 -1.53
CA GLY A 524 -1.86 17.31 -1.13
C GLY A 524 -2.12 17.43 0.37
N ALA A 525 -2.27 18.66 0.86
CA ALA A 525 -2.64 18.92 2.26
C ALA A 525 -4.07 18.48 2.59
N VAL A 526 -4.93 18.39 1.57
CA VAL A 526 -6.26 17.80 1.58
C VAL A 526 -6.26 16.66 0.57
N VAL A 527 -6.92 15.55 0.89
CA VAL A 527 -7.14 14.41 -0.02
C VAL A 527 -8.63 14.13 -0.05
N VAL A 528 -9.19 13.86 -1.24
CA VAL A 528 -10.63 13.83 -1.46
C VAL A 528 -11.14 12.53 -2.09
N ASN A 529 -12.40 12.21 -1.77
CA ASN A 529 -13.16 11.10 -2.33
C ASN A 529 -14.63 11.50 -2.54
N THR A 530 -15.04 11.67 -3.79
CA THR A 530 -16.41 12.03 -4.21
C THR A 530 -17.23 10.82 -4.72
N GLU A 531 -16.81 9.58 -4.42
CA GLU A 531 -17.54 8.34 -4.78
C GLU A 531 -19.01 8.36 -4.34
N LYS A 532 -19.29 8.94 -3.16
CA LYS A 532 -20.64 9.08 -2.59
C LYS A 532 -21.57 9.91 -3.48
N ASP A 533 -21.00 10.90 -4.17
CA ASP A 533 -21.71 11.95 -4.91
C ASP A 533 -22.07 11.51 -6.35
N LYS A 534 -21.71 10.28 -6.77
CA LYS A 534 -21.94 9.74 -8.13
C LYS A 534 -23.35 9.17 -8.33
N THR A 535 -24.25 9.89 -9.03
CA THR A 535 -25.64 9.45 -9.32
C THR A 535 -25.71 8.17 -10.17
N GLN A 536 -26.23 7.07 -9.63
CA GLN A 536 -25.98 5.71 -10.15
C GLN A 536 -26.57 5.40 -11.55
N ASP A 537 -27.74 5.96 -11.91
CA ASP A 537 -28.48 5.60 -13.14
C ASP A 537 -28.82 6.82 -14.03
N MET A 538 -27.86 7.72 -14.24
CA MET A 538 -28.06 8.85 -15.18
C MET A 538 -28.17 8.36 -16.63
N GLN A 539 -29.23 8.81 -17.32
CA GLN A 539 -29.36 8.70 -18.77
C GLN A 539 -28.46 9.75 -19.47
N PRO A 540 -28.13 9.57 -20.76
CA PRO A 540 -27.50 10.62 -21.56
C PRO A 540 -28.41 11.86 -21.61
N VAL A 541 -27.88 13.00 -21.15
CA VAL A 541 -28.58 14.30 -21.21
C VAL A 541 -28.11 15.03 -22.46
N PRO A 542 -29.01 15.59 -23.29
CA PRO A 542 -28.61 16.37 -24.45
C PRO A 542 -28.05 17.75 -24.05
N GLY A 543 -27.20 18.30 -24.92
CA GLY A 543 -26.64 19.65 -24.77
C GLY A 543 -25.13 19.69 -24.54
N ASN A 544 -24.60 20.90 -24.60
CA ASN A 544 -23.19 21.24 -24.71
C ASN A 544 -22.66 21.75 -23.36
N GLY A 545 -22.05 20.84 -22.59
CA GLY A 545 -21.49 21.16 -21.28
C GLY A 545 -20.38 22.22 -21.30
N SER A 546 -19.65 22.39 -22.41
CA SER A 546 -18.63 23.44 -22.55
C SER A 546 -19.27 24.82 -22.57
N ALA A 547 -20.36 24.98 -23.33
CA ALA A 547 -21.13 26.21 -23.38
C ALA A 547 -21.80 26.54 -22.02
N LEU A 548 -22.42 25.54 -21.36
CA LEU A 548 -23.00 25.73 -20.02
C LEU A 548 -21.96 26.22 -19.00
N VAL A 549 -20.80 25.56 -18.91
CA VAL A 549 -19.73 25.97 -17.99
C VAL A 549 -19.24 27.38 -18.30
N ARG A 550 -19.16 27.77 -19.59
CA ARG A 550 -18.82 29.16 -19.97
C ARG A 550 -19.88 30.16 -19.51
N LEU A 551 -21.18 29.89 -19.69
CA LEU A 551 -22.25 30.80 -19.26
C LEU A 551 -22.26 31.01 -17.74
N LEU A 552 -21.89 29.98 -16.97
CA LEU A 552 -21.68 30.05 -15.52
C LEU A 552 -20.45 30.90 -15.17
N GLN A 553 -19.30 30.66 -15.81
CA GLN A 553 -18.05 31.42 -15.60
C GLN A 553 -18.14 32.89 -16.04
N GLU A 554 -18.92 33.18 -17.09
CA GLU A 554 -19.19 34.52 -17.60
C GLU A 554 -20.31 35.23 -16.81
N GLY A 555 -20.94 34.55 -15.84
CA GLY A 555 -21.99 35.09 -14.96
C GLY A 555 -23.33 35.36 -15.64
N THR A 556 -23.49 34.90 -16.89
CA THR A 556 -24.72 35.02 -17.69
C THR A 556 -25.79 34.04 -17.21
N CYS A 557 -25.38 32.85 -16.80
CA CYS A 557 -26.21 31.88 -16.09
C CYS A 557 -25.79 31.84 -14.61
N LYS A 558 -26.76 31.78 -13.70
CA LYS A 558 -26.55 31.52 -12.27
C LYS A 558 -27.60 30.52 -11.80
N LEU A 559 -27.18 29.53 -11.03
CA LEU A 559 -28.06 28.42 -10.62
C LEU A 559 -28.91 28.79 -9.39
N GLU A 560 -28.40 29.71 -8.58
CA GLU A 560 -29.05 30.30 -7.40
C GLU A 560 -30.22 31.22 -7.80
N GLU A 561 -30.07 31.93 -8.93
CA GLU A 561 -31.07 32.86 -9.46
C GLU A 561 -32.03 32.17 -10.48
N LEU A 562 -31.84 30.88 -10.78
CA LEU A 562 -32.60 30.14 -11.81
C LEU A 562 -34.12 30.19 -11.60
N GLY A 563 -34.57 30.20 -10.35
CA GLY A 563 -35.98 30.33 -10.00
C GLY A 563 -36.62 31.69 -10.35
N SER A 564 -35.82 32.70 -10.70
CA SER A 564 -36.26 34.06 -11.04
C SER A 564 -36.25 34.40 -12.53
N TYR A 565 -35.58 33.60 -13.38
CA TYR A 565 -35.59 33.81 -14.82
C TYR A 565 -36.98 33.62 -15.44
N SER A 566 -37.25 34.42 -16.49
CA SER A 566 -38.38 34.28 -17.38
C SER A 566 -38.24 33.07 -18.33
N GLY A 567 -39.34 32.70 -18.99
CA GLY A 567 -39.31 31.65 -20.02
C GLY A 567 -38.39 32.00 -21.20
N GLU A 568 -38.35 33.27 -21.61
CA GLU A 568 -37.53 33.76 -22.72
C GLU A 568 -36.02 33.68 -22.39
N GLU A 569 -35.62 34.06 -21.17
CA GLU A 569 -34.24 33.92 -20.70
C GLU A 569 -33.81 32.44 -20.60
N LEU A 570 -34.70 31.56 -20.13
CA LEU A 570 -34.43 30.13 -20.07
C LEU A 570 -34.32 29.50 -21.46
N GLN A 571 -35.20 29.86 -22.40
CA GLN A 571 -35.09 29.42 -23.81
C GLN A 571 -33.75 29.86 -24.41
N TYR A 572 -33.36 31.12 -24.23
CA TYR A 572 -32.04 31.61 -24.67
C TYR A 572 -30.87 30.81 -24.05
N LEU A 573 -30.91 30.54 -22.74
CA LEU A 573 -29.86 29.73 -22.09
C LEU A 573 -29.80 28.29 -22.61
N LEU A 574 -30.95 27.68 -22.92
CA LEU A 574 -31.02 26.35 -23.53
C LEU A 574 -30.50 26.34 -24.98
N GLU A 575 -30.85 27.35 -25.79
CA GLU A 575 -30.31 27.55 -27.14
C GLU A 575 -28.78 27.70 -27.12
N GLN A 576 -28.24 28.53 -26.23
CA GLN A 576 -26.79 28.69 -26.08
C GLN A 576 -26.08 27.42 -25.58
N CYS A 577 -26.82 26.46 -25.01
CA CYS A 577 -26.30 25.17 -24.56
C CYS A 577 -26.62 24.02 -25.52
N ASP A 578 -27.10 24.25 -26.75
CA ASP A 578 -27.53 23.20 -27.68
C ASP A 578 -28.56 22.21 -27.10
N ILE A 579 -29.34 22.60 -26.08
CA ILE A 579 -30.35 21.74 -25.43
C ILE A 579 -31.68 21.84 -26.18
N PRO A 580 -32.28 20.72 -26.66
CA PRO A 580 -33.57 20.74 -27.32
C PRO A 580 -34.72 21.01 -26.33
N PHE A 581 -35.65 21.88 -26.73
CA PHE A 581 -36.90 22.16 -26.03
C PHE A 581 -38.03 22.42 -27.04
N SER A 582 -39.27 22.38 -26.55
CA SER A 582 -40.50 22.60 -27.32
C SER A 582 -41.09 23.97 -26.96
N PRO A 583 -41.74 24.70 -27.89
CA PRO A 583 -42.39 25.98 -27.57
C PRO A 583 -43.57 25.85 -26.58
N GLU A 584 -44.12 24.65 -26.41
CA GLU A 584 -45.12 24.30 -25.40
C GLU A 584 -44.55 23.89 -24.02
N ASP A 585 -43.22 23.76 -23.87
CA ASP A 585 -42.63 23.31 -22.60
C ASP A 585 -42.77 24.39 -21.51
N SER A 586 -43.23 23.96 -20.34
CA SER A 586 -43.38 24.86 -19.19
C SER A 586 -42.02 25.32 -18.65
N ARG A 587 -42.00 26.53 -18.07
CA ARG A 587 -40.79 27.12 -17.46
C ARG A 587 -40.04 26.16 -16.53
N ASP A 588 -40.76 25.33 -15.77
CA ASP A 588 -40.16 24.39 -14.82
C ASP A 588 -39.52 23.18 -15.53
N GLN A 589 -40.01 22.78 -16.71
CA GLN A 589 -39.34 21.81 -17.58
C GLN A 589 -38.07 22.42 -18.20
N LEU A 590 -38.11 23.69 -18.63
CA LEU A 590 -36.93 24.41 -19.15
C LEU A 590 -35.82 24.48 -18.08
N CYS A 591 -36.17 24.86 -16.85
CA CYS A 591 -35.25 24.83 -15.70
C CYS A 591 -34.70 23.42 -15.44
N PHE A 592 -35.56 22.38 -15.48
CA PHE A 592 -35.14 21.00 -15.26
C PHE A 592 -34.13 20.52 -16.32
N SER A 593 -34.33 20.84 -17.59
CA SER A 593 -33.41 20.48 -18.67
C SER A 593 -32.02 21.10 -18.49
N LEU A 594 -31.93 22.37 -18.07
CA LEU A 594 -30.66 23.03 -17.79
C LEU A 594 -29.97 22.43 -16.54
N LEU A 595 -30.75 22.15 -15.49
CA LEU A 595 -30.24 21.50 -14.27
C LEU A 595 -29.77 20.06 -14.53
N ALA A 596 -30.42 19.32 -15.42
CA ALA A 596 -30.01 17.98 -15.81
C ALA A 596 -28.66 18.00 -16.55
N LEU A 597 -28.40 18.98 -17.43
CA LEU A 597 -27.09 19.13 -18.06
C LEU A 597 -26.03 19.51 -17.02
N TYR A 598 -26.35 20.42 -16.09
CA TYR A 598 -25.46 20.78 -14.99
C TYR A 598 -25.09 19.57 -14.11
N GLU A 599 -26.07 18.78 -13.65
CA GLU A 599 -25.81 17.57 -12.86
C GLU A 599 -24.99 16.55 -13.66
N SER A 600 -25.25 16.39 -14.96
CA SER A 600 -24.49 15.49 -15.84
C SER A 600 -23.00 15.88 -15.93
N VAL A 601 -22.71 17.18 -16.10
CA VAL A 601 -21.32 17.69 -16.11
C VAL A 601 -20.67 17.58 -14.72
N GLN A 602 -21.41 17.89 -13.64
CA GLN A 602 -20.88 17.85 -12.27
C GLN A 602 -20.58 16.41 -11.79
N ASN A 603 -21.41 15.43 -12.15
CA ASN A 603 -21.13 14.00 -11.92
C ASN A 603 -19.94 13.49 -12.72
N GLY A 604 -19.61 14.18 -13.81
CA GLY A 604 -18.65 13.76 -14.81
C GLY A 604 -19.22 12.69 -15.73
N ALA A 605 -18.99 12.82 -17.03
CA ALA A 605 -19.30 11.75 -17.97
C ALA A 605 -18.61 10.45 -17.53
N ARG A 606 -19.32 9.34 -17.73
CA ARG A 606 -18.95 8.03 -17.19
C ARG A 606 -18.27 7.16 -18.23
N ALA A 607 -17.33 6.34 -17.76
CA ALA A 607 -16.93 5.13 -18.45
C ALA A 607 -18.08 4.10 -18.44
N ARG A 608 -17.87 2.95 -19.08
CA ARG A 608 -18.83 1.84 -19.05
C ARG A 608 -19.17 1.45 -17.60
N PRO A 609 -20.44 1.24 -17.23
CA PRO A 609 -20.78 0.79 -15.88
C PRO A 609 -20.21 -0.62 -15.61
N PRO A 610 -19.65 -0.88 -14.41
CA PRO A 610 -19.12 -2.18 -14.05
C PRO A 610 -20.25 -3.20 -13.83
N PRO A 611 -19.95 -4.52 -13.86
CA PRO A 611 -20.91 -5.55 -13.49
C PRO A 611 -21.37 -5.34 -12.03
N ALA A 612 -22.67 -5.44 -11.76
CA ALA A 612 -23.28 -5.07 -10.46
C ALA A 612 -22.82 -5.89 -9.24
N HIS A 613 -21.94 -6.88 -9.42
CA HIS A 613 -21.33 -7.71 -8.39
C HIS A 613 -19.83 -7.42 -8.17
N PHE A 614 -19.28 -6.42 -8.86
CA PHE A 614 -17.90 -5.95 -8.74
C PHE A 614 -17.83 -4.43 -8.53
N THR A 615 -16.73 -3.97 -7.94
CA THR A 615 -16.36 -2.55 -7.94
C THR A 615 -15.93 -2.06 -9.33
N GLY A 616 -15.87 -0.74 -9.53
CA GLY A 616 -15.37 -0.12 -10.78
C GLY A 616 -13.86 -0.24 -11.04
N GLY A 617 -13.14 -1.03 -10.23
CA GLY A 617 -11.70 -1.22 -10.32
C GLY A 617 -10.87 -0.05 -9.78
N LYS A 618 -9.83 0.33 -10.52
CA LYS A 618 -8.80 1.29 -10.07
C LYS A 618 -8.40 2.26 -11.19
N ILE A 619 -8.20 3.51 -10.81
CA ILE A 619 -7.53 4.53 -11.63
C ILE A 619 -6.20 4.91 -10.99
N TYR A 620 -5.17 5.12 -11.79
CA TYR A 620 -3.87 5.58 -11.31
C TYR A 620 -3.23 6.58 -12.29
N LYS A 621 -2.41 7.46 -11.73
CA LYS A 621 -1.74 8.56 -12.41
C LYS A 621 -0.25 8.23 -12.45
N VAL A 622 0.36 8.19 -13.64
CA VAL A 622 1.79 7.90 -13.83
C VAL A 622 2.51 9.05 -14.50
N CYS A 623 3.80 9.24 -14.21
CA CYS A 623 4.65 10.09 -15.05
C CYS A 623 5.12 9.32 -16.31
N PRO A 624 5.74 9.96 -17.33
CA PRO A 624 6.17 9.29 -18.57
C PRO A 624 7.07 8.07 -18.33
N HIS A 625 7.83 8.07 -17.23
CA HIS A 625 8.69 6.96 -16.80
C HIS A 625 7.91 5.76 -16.19
N GLN A 626 6.57 5.70 -16.30
CA GLN A 626 5.70 4.62 -15.80
C GLN A 626 5.72 4.38 -14.28
N VAL A 627 6.31 5.31 -13.52
CA VAL A 627 6.21 5.41 -12.05
C VAL A 627 4.86 5.98 -11.66
N VAL A 628 4.18 5.36 -10.68
CA VAL A 628 2.91 5.81 -10.12
C VAL A 628 3.12 7.03 -9.22
N CYS A 629 2.37 8.08 -9.49
CA CYS A 629 2.37 9.35 -8.76
C CYS A 629 1.16 9.47 -7.80
N GLY A 630 0.11 8.67 -8.03
CA GLY A 630 -1.02 8.48 -7.11
C GLY A 630 -2.09 7.55 -7.71
N SER A 631 -2.96 6.97 -6.88
CA SER A 631 -4.03 6.07 -7.32
C SER A 631 -5.30 6.16 -6.47
N LYS A 632 -6.46 5.93 -7.10
CA LYS A 632 -7.79 5.98 -6.49
C LYS A 632 -8.57 4.71 -6.83
N TYR A 633 -9.36 4.27 -5.86
CA TYR A 633 -10.19 3.07 -5.92
C TYR A 633 -11.63 3.46 -6.24
N LEU A 634 -12.23 2.74 -7.18
CA LEU A 634 -13.53 3.06 -7.74
C LEU A 634 -14.57 2.08 -7.21
N VAL A 635 -15.51 2.54 -6.37
CA VAL A 635 -16.60 1.67 -5.88
C VAL A 635 -17.67 1.56 -6.95
N ARG A 636 -18.16 2.71 -7.42
CA ARG A 636 -19.00 2.83 -8.61
C ARG A 636 -18.13 2.87 -9.87
N GLY A 637 -18.77 2.92 -11.04
CA GLY A 637 -18.05 3.08 -12.31
C GLY A 637 -17.19 4.35 -12.37
N GLY A 638 -16.11 4.30 -13.15
CA GLY A 638 -15.23 5.45 -13.36
C GLY A 638 -15.96 6.61 -14.03
N SER A 639 -15.74 7.83 -13.55
CA SER A 639 -16.18 9.07 -14.19
C SER A 639 -15.10 10.15 -14.11
N ALA A 640 -15.33 11.26 -14.83
CA ALA A 640 -14.41 12.39 -14.83
C ALA A 640 -14.05 12.90 -13.41
N ARG A 641 -14.99 12.76 -12.46
CA ARG A 641 -14.85 13.13 -11.05
C ARG A 641 -13.69 12.40 -10.36
N ASP A 642 -13.34 11.19 -10.78
CA ASP A 642 -12.23 10.42 -10.20
C ASP A 642 -10.86 10.98 -10.59
N HIS A 643 -10.75 11.53 -11.80
CA HIS A 643 -9.57 12.24 -12.25
C HIS A 643 -9.43 13.57 -11.51
N VAL A 644 -10.55 14.28 -11.29
CA VAL A 644 -10.61 15.52 -10.51
C VAL A 644 -10.21 15.27 -9.05
N ASP A 645 -10.71 14.19 -8.43
CA ASP A 645 -10.30 13.75 -7.08
C ASP A 645 -8.79 13.50 -6.99
N LEU A 646 -8.21 12.80 -7.98
CA LEU A 646 -6.77 12.55 -8.05
C LEU A 646 -5.96 13.84 -8.22
N LEU A 647 -6.42 14.77 -9.05
CA LEU A 647 -5.77 16.07 -9.25
C LEU A 647 -5.83 16.91 -7.97
N ALA A 648 -7.01 17.07 -7.37
CA ALA A 648 -7.21 17.80 -6.12
C ALA A 648 -6.43 17.20 -4.93
N SER A 649 -6.28 15.88 -4.89
CA SER A 649 -5.47 15.17 -3.88
C SER A 649 -3.95 15.22 -4.12
N SER A 650 -3.51 15.77 -5.25
CA SER A 650 -2.09 15.91 -5.59
C SER A 650 -1.50 17.21 -5.02
N ARG A 651 -0.27 17.15 -4.50
CA ARG A 651 0.46 18.34 -4.01
C ARG A 651 0.65 19.41 -5.09
N HIS A 652 0.86 18.97 -6.33
CA HIS A 652 0.98 19.81 -7.50
C HIS A 652 0.16 19.20 -8.63
N TRP A 653 -0.67 20.02 -9.28
CA TRP A 653 -1.31 19.64 -10.54
C TRP A 653 -0.26 19.70 -11.67
N PRO A 654 -0.20 18.72 -12.59
CA PRO A 654 0.80 18.69 -13.65
C PRO A 654 0.44 19.70 -14.75
N PRO A 655 1.42 20.46 -15.30
CA PRO A 655 1.27 21.30 -16.49
C PRO A 655 0.47 20.67 -17.64
N VAL A 656 0.61 19.35 -17.82
CA VAL A 656 -0.23 18.55 -18.73
C VAL A 656 -0.72 17.27 -18.05
N TYR A 657 -2.03 17.06 -18.02
CA TYR A 657 -2.67 15.81 -17.60
C TYR A 657 -3.29 15.11 -18.81
N VAL A 658 -2.85 13.89 -19.11
CA VAL A 658 -3.28 13.12 -20.27
C VAL A 658 -4.32 12.07 -19.85
N VAL A 659 -5.49 12.10 -20.48
CA VAL A 659 -6.67 11.26 -20.15
C VAL A 659 -7.52 11.06 -21.41
N ASP A 660 -8.23 9.93 -21.51
CA ASP A 660 -9.14 9.63 -22.62
C ASP A 660 -10.39 10.54 -22.63
N MET A 661 -11.02 10.72 -21.47
CA MET A 661 -12.17 11.62 -21.25
C MET A 661 -11.76 13.07 -20.89
N ALA A 662 -10.87 13.67 -21.69
CA ALA A 662 -10.29 14.99 -21.39
C ALA A 662 -11.31 16.14 -21.22
N THR A 663 -12.33 16.22 -22.09
CA THR A 663 -13.38 17.26 -21.97
C THR A 663 -14.21 17.11 -20.70
N PRO A 664 -14.80 15.94 -20.39
CA PRO A 664 -15.46 15.70 -19.11
C PRO A 664 -14.61 16.06 -17.88
N VAL A 665 -13.30 15.75 -17.87
CA VAL A 665 -12.41 16.04 -16.73
C VAL A 665 -12.19 17.54 -16.55
N ALA A 666 -11.99 18.30 -17.62
CA ALA A 666 -11.83 19.74 -17.53
C ALA A 666 -13.12 20.44 -17.06
N LEU A 667 -14.27 20.06 -17.62
CA LEU A 667 -15.56 20.66 -17.26
C LEU A 667 -16.01 20.30 -15.84
N CYS A 668 -15.75 19.07 -15.40
CA CYS A 668 -15.97 18.66 -14.01
C CYS A 668 -15.04 19.42 -13.05
N ALA A 669 -13.77 19.64 -13.42
CA ALA A 669 -12.85 20.48 -12.65
C ALA A 669 -13.32 21.95 -12.58
N ASP A 670 -13.80 22.51 -13.69
CA ASP A 670 -14.34 23.88 -13.75
C ASP A 670 -15.57 24.08 -12.85
N LEU A 671 -16.41 23.06 -12.65
CA LEU A 671 -17.54 23.11 -11.71
C LEU A 671 -17.14 22.83 -10.26
N CYS A 672 -16.16 21.95 -10.01
CA CYS A 672 -15.75 21.60 -8.65
C CYS A 672 -14.74 22.58 -8.03
N TYR A 673 -13.92 23.25 -8.84
CA TYR A 673 -12.84 24.14 -8.39
C TYR A 673 -12.71 25.43 -9.25
N PRO A 674 -13.81 26.17 -9.53
CA PRO A 674 -13.83 27.28 -10.50
C PRO A 674 -12.79 28.37 -10.25
N GLU A 675 -12.53 28.70 -8.98
CA GLU A 675 -11.54 29.70 -8.59
C GLU A 675 -10.10 29.29 -8.96
N LEU A 676 -9.81 27.98 -8.90
CA LEU A 676 -8.50 27.41 -9.21
C LEU A 676 -8.34 27.23 -10.73
N THR A 677 -9.35 26.70 -11.41
CA THR A 677 -9.29 26.47 -12.86
C THR A 677 -9.27 27.77 -13.65
N SER A 678 -9.98 28.81 -13.21
CA SER A 678 -9.89 30.17 -13.75
C SER A 678 -8.45 30.72 -13.71
N GLN A 679 -7.69 30.44 -12.64
CA GLN A 679 -6.26 30.81 -12.55
C GLN A 679 -5.35 29.91 -13.39
N MET A 680 -5.73 28.66 -13.65
CA MET A 680 -4.92 27.66 -14.37
C MET A 680 -5.10 27.67 -15.89
N TRP A 681 -6.29 28.00 -16.41
CA TRP A 681 -6.57 28.03 -17.85
C TRP A 681 -7.56 29.10 -18.30
N GLY A 682 -8.24 29.79 -17.38
CA GLY A 682 -9.20 30.85 -17.71
C GLY A 682 -10.24 30.38 -18.72
N LYS A 683 -10.39 31.13 -19.82
CA LYS A 683 -11.38 30.81 -20.88
C LYS A 683 -11.07 29.56 -21.71
N ASN A 684 -9.88 28.96 -21.59
CA ASN A 684 -9.52 27.80 -22.42
C ASN A 684 -10.15 26.49 -21.94
N GLN A 685 -10.80 26.42 -20.76
CA GLN A 685 -11.40 25.20 -20.21
C GLN A 685 -10.45 23.99 -20.26
N GLY A 686 -9.17 24.18 -19.93
CA GLY A 686 -8.11 23.17 -19.97
C GLY A 686 -7.57 22.78 -21.36
N CYS A 687 -8.04 23.38 -22.45
CA CYS A 687 -7.52 23.17 -23.80
C CYS A 687 -6.17 23.88 -24.05
N PHE A 688 -5.51 23.57 -25.19
CA PHE A 688 -4.34 24.34 -25.65
C PHE A 688 -4.71 25.77 -26.11
N SER A 689 -5.87 25.91 -26.73
CA SER A 689 -6.41 27.15 -27.32
C SER A 689 -7.90 27.29 -26.95
N ASN A 690 -8.47 28.47 -27.16
CA ASN A 690 -9.89 28.74 -26.89
C ASN A 690 -10.78 27.80 -27.74
N PRO A 691 -11.68 26.98 -27.14
CA PRO A 691 -12.53 26.04 -27.87
C PRO A 691 -13.63 26.70 -28.74
N THR A 692 -13.78 28.03 -28.74
CA THR A 692 -14.67 28.75 -29.67
C THR A 692 -13.95 29.31 -30.91
N GLU A 693 -12.63 29.16 -30.99
CA GLU A 693 -11.80 29.63 -32.10
C GLU A 693 -11.39 28.43 -33.00
N PRO A 694 -10.76 28.64 -34.17
CA PRO A 694 -10.17 27.54 -34.93
C PRO A 694 -9.07 26.81 -34.12
N VAL A 695 -8.90 25.51 -34.34
CA VAL A 695 -7.81 24.73 -33.71
C VAL A 695 -6.45 25.23 -34.19
N VAL A 696 -5.56 25.59 -33.25
CA VAL A 696 -4.17 26.04 -33.52
C VAL A 696 -3.18 25.19 -32.72
N SER A 697 -2.01 24.90 -33.31
CA SER A 697 -0.88 24.27 -32.62
C SER A 697 -0.20 25.25 -31.66
N VAL A 698 0.17 24.80 -30.47
CA VAL A 698 0.69 25.65 -29.38
C VAL A 698 2.01 25.09 -28.86
N SER A 699 3.09 25.81 -29.11
CA SER A 699 4.40 25.54 -28.51
C SER A 699 4.36 25.82 -27.00
N CYS A 700 4.84 24.86 -26.22
CA CYS A 700 4.89 24.89 -24.77
C CYS A 700 6.34 24.68 -24.27
N PRO A 701 7.25 25.67 -24.48
CA PRO A 701 8.68 25.52 -24.19
C PRO A 701 8.99 25.31 -22.70
N GLU A 702 8.03 25.62 -21.80
CA GLU A 702 8.12 25.34 -20.37
C GLU A 702 8.14 23.83 -20.06
N LEU A 703 7.66 22.99 -20.99
CA LEU A 703 7.66 21.53 -20.86
C LEU A 703 9.03 20.91 -21.17
N LEU A 704 9.89 21.56 -21.94
CA LEU A 704 11.23 21.08 -22.28
C LEU A 704 12.13 20.96 -21.05
N ASP A 705 13.07 20.00 -21.05
CA ASP A 705 14.00 19.78 -19.93
C ASP A 705 15.13 20.82 -19.90
N GLN A 706 14.79 21.98 -19.34
CA GLN A 706 15.70 23.07 -19.05
C GLN A 706 16.31 22.90 -17.64
N HIS A 707 17.59 23.26 -17.49
CA HIS A 707 18.31 23.23 -16.22
C HIS A 707 17.95 24.47 -15.37
N TYR A 708 16.75 24.50 -14.79
CA TYR A 708 16.31 25.58 -13.91
C TYR A 708 17.16 25.66 -12.63
N SER A 709 17.67 26.85 -12.30
CA SER A 709 18.33 27.11 -11.02
C SER A 709 17.37 26.88 -9.85
N VAL A 710 17.83 26.23 -8.79
CA VAL A 710 17.00 25.82 -7.64
C VAL A 710 16.97 26.93 -6.58
N ASP A 711 16.60 28.14 -6.98
CA ASP A 711 16.19 29.21 -6.07
C ASP A 711 14.67 29.10 -5.85
N VAL A 712 14.26 28.57 -4.70
CA VAL A 712 12.85 28.35 -4.36
C VAL A 712 12.54 28.84 -2.95
N THR A 713 12.27 30.14 -2.84
CA THR A 713 11.49 30.73 -1.74
C THR A 713 10.04 30.95 -2.19
N GLU A 714 9.40 29.91 -2.73
CA GLU A 714 7.98 29.94 -3.10
C GLU A 714 7.10 29.75 -1.86
N ALA A 715 6.02 30.53 -1.75
CA ALA A 715 5.04 30.36 -0.69
C ALA A 715 4.26 29.06 -0.88
N GLU A 716 3.89 28.39 0.23
CA GLU A 716 3.31 27.04 0.26
C GLU A 716 1.96 26.86 -0.45
N ASN A 717 1.40 27.92 -1.06
CA ASN A 717 0.10 27.93 -1.75
C ASN A 717 0.17 28.56 -3.17
N SER A 718 1.33 28.52 -3.84
CA SER A 718 1.44 29.02 -5.22
C SER A 718 0.73 28.10 -6.23
N VAL A 719 -0.02 28.68 -7.16
CA VAL A 719 -0.61 27.97 -8.32
C VAL A 719 0.45 27.66 -9.39
N GLN A 720 1.63 28.31 -9.33
CA GLN A 720 2.74 28.01 -10.24
C GLN A 720 3.30 26.60 -9.97
N HIS A 721 3.57 25.85 -11.03
CA HIS A 721 4.21 24.54 -10.93
C HIS A 721 5.71 24.69 -10.61
N PRO A 722 6.25 24.04 -9.57
CA PRO A 722 7.58 24.38 -9.05
C PRO A 722 8.74 24.12 -10.04
N VAL A 723 8.55 23.22 -11.02
CA VAL A 723 9.55 22.93 -12.07
C VAL A 723 9.46 23.90 -13.26
N THR A 724 8.26 24.34 -13.65
CA THR A 724 8.06 25.11 -14.91
C THR A 724 7.72 26.58 -14.67
N LYS A 725 7.53 26.98 -13.41
CA LYS A 725 7.14 28.32 -12.92
C LYS A 725 5.85 28.89 -13.55
N SER A 726 5.10 28.07 -14.27
CA SER A 726 3.85 28.44 -14.92
C SER A 726 2.63 28.03 -14.10
N ALA A 727 1.62 28.91 -14.06
CA ALA A 727 0.28 28.60 -13.55
C ALA A 727 -0.56 27.78 -14.55
N THR A 728 -0.17 27.75 -15.84
CA THR A 728 -0.93 27.08 -16.90
C THR A 728 -1.07 25.58 -16.64
N ARG A 729 -2.28 25.03 -16.80
CA ARG A 729 -2.57 23.59 -16.82
C ARG A 729 -3.38 23.23 -18.05
N ARG A 730 -3.19 22.01 -18.57
CA ARG A 730 -3.86 21.53 -19.79
C ARG A 730 -4.34 20.09 -19.58
N ILE A 731 -5.60 19.82 -19.91
CA ILE A 731 -6.25 18.50 -19.83
C ILE A 731 -6.46 18.00 -21.26
N VAL A 732 -5.70 16.96 -21.65
CA VAL A 732 -5.48 16.59 -23.05
C VAL A 732 -5.71 15.09 -23.27
N HIS A 733 -5.98 14.67 -24.51
CA HIS A 733 -6.09 13.27 -24.88
C HIS A 733 -5.05 12.84 -25.92
N ALA A 734 -4.61 11.59 -25.83
CA ALA A 734 -3.75 10.96 -26.84
C ALA A 734 -4.52 10.52 -28.10
N ASN A 735 -5.85 10.37 -28.01
CA ASN A 735 -6.69 9.84 -29.09
C ASN A 735 -6.47 10.62 -30.41
N THR A 736 -6.15 9.88 -31.47
CA THR A 736 -5.93 10.39 -32.83
C THR A 736 -7.22 10.63 -33.62
N LYS A 737 -8.36 10.23 -33.06
CA LYS A 737 -9.70 10.58 -33.53
C LYS A 737 -10.41 11.37 -32.42
N PRO A 738 -10.81 12.63 -32.65
CA PRO A 738 -11.72 13.32 -31.74
C PRO A 738 -13.09 12.63 -31.78
N ASP A 739 -13.85 12.75 -30.70
CA ASP A 739 -15.25 12.31 -30.68
C ASP A 739 -16.07 13.25 -31.60
N PRO A 740 -16.81 12.74 -32.60
CA PRO A 740 -17.61 13.59 -33.50
C PRO A 740 -18.78 14.30 -32.80
N SER A 741 -19.07 13.97 -31.53
CA SER A 741 -20.06 14.67 -30.69
C SER A 741 -19.47 15.80 -29.82
N ASP A 742 -18.14 15.95 -29.75
CA ASP A 742 -17.48 17.01 -28.97
C ASP A 742 -16.63 17.93 -29.86
N PRO A 743 -17.14 19.11 -30.25
CA PRO A 743 -16.38 20.11 -31.00
C PRO A 743 -15.08 20.55 -30.31
N SER A 744 -15.03 20.53 -28.97
CA SER A 744 -13.86 20.98 -28.20
C SER A 744 -12.72 19.95 -28.16
N ALA A 745 -12.99 18.67 -28.45
CA ALA A 745 -11.99 17.60 -28.43
C ALA A 745 -10.79 17.92 -29.33
N GLY A 746 -11.01 18.56 -30.48
CA GLY A 746 -9.93 19.01 -31.37
C GLY A 746 -8.86 19.84 -30.66
N HIS A 747 -9.27 20.73 -29.74
CA HIS A 747 -8.38 21.62 -28.97
C HIS A 747 -7.65 20.92 -27.81
N ARG A 748 -7.95 19.65 -27.56
CA ARG A 748 -7.37 18.80 -26.49
C ARG A 748 -6.45 17.71 -27.02
N SER A 749 -6.26 17.58 -28.34
CA SER A 749 -5.33 16.59 -28.87
C SER A 749 -3.89 16.90 -28.42
N LEU A 750 -3.23 15.91 -27.81
CA LEU A 750 -1.82 15.98 -27.43
C LEU A 750 -0.90 16.30 -28.62
N SER A 751 -1.34 16.00 -29.85
CA SER A 751 -0.63 16.32 -31.10
C SER A 751 -0.47 17.83 -31.40
N LEU A 752 -1.24 18.71 -30.74
CA LEU A 752 -1.16 20.16 -30.95
C LEU A 752 0.13 20.79 -30.39
N CYS A 753 0.84 20.09 -29.51
CA CYS A 753 2.03 20.58 -28.82
C CYS A 753 3.27 19.79 -29.26
N PRO A 754 4.19 20.39 -30.05
CA PRO A 754 5.41 19.71 -30.50
C PRO A 754 6.26 19.16 -29.35
N GLU A 755 6.30 19.85 -28.22
CA GLU A 755 7.05 19.45 -27.02
C GLU A 755 6.48 18.21 -26.32
N LEU A 756 5.24 17.81 -26.63
CA LEU A 756 4.63 16.56 -26.14
C LEU A 756 4.82 15.35 -27.08
N ALA A 757 5.34 15.54 -28.30
CA ALA A 757 5.52 14.46 -29.26
C ALA A 757 6.28 13.22 -28.73
N PRO A 758 7.31 13.33 -27.84
CA PRO A 758 7.98 12.17 -27.25
C PRO A 758 7.07 11.28 -26.40
N TYR A 759 5.95 11.82 -25.88
CA TYR A 759 5.06 11.13 -24.95
C TYR A 759 3.88 10.42 -25.62
N ALA A 760 3.59 10.71 -26.89
CA ALA A 760 2.47 10.11 -27.63
C ALA A 760 2.57 8.58 -27.78
N SER A 761 3.78 8.04 -27.92
CA SER A 761 4.03 6.59 -27.94
C SER A 761 3.88 5.92 -26.57
N THR A 762 4.00 6.70 -25.48
CA THR A 762 3.92 6.22 -24.10
C THR A 762 2.47 6.01 -23.63
N THR A 763 1.50 6.62 -24.34
CA THR A 763 0.07 6.45 -24.09
C THR A 763 -0.57 5.30 -24.89
N ASP A 764 -0.10 5.06 -26.13
CA ASP A 764 -0.59 3.94 -26.96
C ASP A 764 -0.05 2.58 -26.51
N SER A 765 0.98 2.55 -25.67
CA SER A 765 1.59 1.31 -25.24
C SER A 765 0.68 0.50 -24.32
N LYS A 766 -0.04 -0.47 -24.93
CA LYS A 766 -0.41 -1.76 -24.31
C LYS A 766 0.84 -2.60 -23.98
N LEU A 767 1.88 -1.97 -23.43
CA LEU A 767 2.90 -2.66 -22.66
C LEU A 767 2.16 -3.49 -21.61
N SER A 768 2.60 -4.73 -21.42
CA SER A 768 2.03 -5.67 -20.46
C SER A 768 2.37 -5.25 -19.03
N SER A 769 1.83 -4.10 -18.62
CA SER A 769 1.93 -3.54 -17.29
C SER A 769 1.43 -4.58 -16.31
N VAL A 770 2.29 -4.97 -15.39
CA VAL A 770 1.97 -5.92 -14.31
C VAL A 770 0.71 -5.48 -13.55
N ARG A 771 0.49 -4.16 -13.46
CA ARG A 771 -0.67 -3.50 -12.83
C ARG A 771 -1.98 -3.62 -13.63
N GLN A 772 -1.96 -4.18 -14.84
CA GLN A 772 -3.11 -4.34 -15.74
C GLN A 772 -3.64 -5.79 -15.84
N ARG A 773 -3.14 -6.72 -15.03
CA ARG A 773 -3.71 -8.09 -14.99
C ARG A 773 -5.10 -8.11 -14.32
N PRO A 774 -6.02 -8.99 -14.77
CA PRO A 774 -7.31 -9.22 -14.14
C PRO A 774 -7.15 -9.99 -12.81
N ILE A 775 -7.72 -9.48 -11.72
CA ILE A 775 -7.75 -10.16 -10.41
C ILE A 775 -9.05 -9.79 -9.68
N ALA A 776 -9.82 -10.80 -9.25
CA ALA A 776 -11.07 -10.62 -8.53
C ALA A 776 -10.91 -10.98 -7.04
N PHE A 777 -10.75 -9.97 -6.20
CA PHE A 777 -10.63 -10.13 -4.75
C PHE A 777 -11.99 -10.36 -4.09
N ASP A 778 -12.02 -11.08 -2.97
CA ASP A 778 -13.21 -11.26 -2.13
C ASP A 778 -13.05 -10.75 -0.68
N ASN A 779 -11.88 -10.22 -0.36
CA ASN A 779 -11.54 -9.58 0.90
C ASN A 779 -11.12 -8.14 0.58
N ALA A 780 -11.86 -7.15 1.11
CA ALA A 780 -11.62 -5.73 0.85
C ALA A 780 -10.21 -5.30 1.27
N THR A 781 -9.76 -5.77 2.43
CA THR A 781 -8.45 -5.45 2.99
C THR A 781 -7.32 -5.94 2.08
N HIS A 782 -7.44 -7.16 1.54
CA HIS A 782 -6.47 -7.70 0.59
C HIS A 782 -6.47 -6.93 -0.74
N TYR A 783 -7.64 -6.51 -1.23
CA TYR A 783 -7.76 -5.69 -2.45
C TYR A 783 -7.00 -4.36 -2.34
N TYR A 784 -7.20 -3.59 -1.26
CA TYR A 784 -6.52 -2.31 -1.06
C TYR A 784 -5.02 -2.49 -0.79
N LEU A 785 -4.63 -3.45 0.05
CA LEU A 785 -3.22 -3.69 0.39
C LEU A 785 -2.41 -4.20 -0.81
N TYR A 786 -2.95 -5.14 -1.61
CA TYR A 786 -2.33 -5.58 -2.86
C TYR A 786 -2.07 -4.40 -3.80
N ASN A 787 -3.09 -3.56 -4.01
CA ASN A 787 -2.99 -2.48 -4.96
C ASN A 787 -2.02 -1.37 -4.54
N ARG A 788 -1.91 -1.07 -3.23
CA ARG A 788 -0.87 -0.18 -2.69
C ARG A 788 0.53 -0.79 -2.83
N LEU A 789 0.68 -2.08 -2.51
CA LEU A 789 1.94 -2.79 -2.62
C LEU A 789 2.44 -2.85 -4.07
N MET A 790 1.55 -3.09 -5.04
CA MET A 790 1.90 -3.15 -6.46
C MET A 790 2.27 -1.79 -7.06
N ASP A 791 1.60 -0.71 -6.65
CA ASP A 791 2.01 0.65 -7.06
C ASP A 791 3.43 0.95 -6.57
N PHE A 792 3.74 0.60 -5.31
CA PHE A 792 5.05 0.79 -4.70
C PHE A 792 6.14 -0.10 -5.35
N LEU A 793 5.93 -1.42 -5.41
CA LEU A 793 6.95 -2.37 -5.90
C LEU A 793 7.32 -2.11 -7.36
N THR A 794 6.31 -1.96 -8.25
CA THR A 794 6.57 -1.75 -9.68
C THR A 794 7.20 -0.39 -9.97
N SER A 795 6.80 0.66 -9.22
CA SER A 795 7.40 1.99 -9.36
C SER A 795 8.82 2.05 -8.83
N ARG A 796 9.09 1.43 -7.66
CA ARG A 796 10.44 1.41 -7.09
C ARG A 796 11.41 0.54 -7.89
N GLU A 797 10.97 -0.51 -8.59
CA GLU A 797 11.85 -1.20 -9.54
C GLU A 797 12.40 -0.24 -10.61
N ILE A 798 11.54 0.62 -11.14
CA ILE A 798 11.93 1.65 -12.12
C ILE A 798 12.87 2.69 -11.48
N VAL A 799 12.58 3.15 -10.25
CA VAL A 799 13.47 4.10 -9.54
C VAL A 799 14.82 3.46 -9.20
N ASN A 800 14.86 2.20 -8.81
CA ASN A 800 16.12 1.47 -8.57
C ASN A 800 16.96 1.34 -9.85
N ARG A 801 16.31 1.20 -11.02
CA ARG A 801 16.99 1.26 -12.33
C ARG A 801 17.56 2.66 -12.59
N GLN A 802 16.76 3.72 -12.41
CA GLN A 802 17.21 5.12 -12.53
C GLN A 802 18.38 5.45 -11.59
N ILE A 803 18.36 4.96 -10.34
CA ILE A 803 19.48 5.07 -9.39
C ILE A 803 20.70 4.34 -9.94
N HIS A 804 20.55 3.10 -10.40
CA HIS A 804 21.65 2.28 -10.90
C HIS A 804 22.34 2.91 -12.12
N ASP A 805 21.55 3.43 -13.07
CA ASP A 805 22.05 4.09 -14.28
C ASP A 805 22.90 5.34 -13.95
N ILE A 806 22.49 6.12 -12.94
CA ILE A 806 23.28 7.26 -12.44
C ILE A 806 24.51 6.78 -11.65
N VAL A 807 24.39 5.77 -10.78
CA VAL A 807 25.53 5.21 -10.02
C VAL A 807 26.63 4.68 -10.96
N GLN A 808 26.28 4.15 -12.14
CA GLN A 808 27.24 3.73 -13.16
C GLN A 808 28.05 4.89 -13.77
N SER A 809 27.50 6.11 -13.84
CA SER A 809 28.17 7.28 -14.43
C SER A 809 28.99 8.12 -13.44
N CYS A 810 28.73 7.98 -12.13
CA CYS A 810 29.38 8.76 -11.08
C CYS A 810 30.89 8.47 -10.92
N GLN A 811 31.72 9.51 -11.00
CA GLN A 811 33.18 9.47 -10.86
C GLN A 811 33.63 9.21 -9.41
N PRO A 812 34.90 8.84 -9.15
CA PRO A 812 35.43 8.75 -7.78
C PRO A 812 35.22 10.06 -7.01
N GLY A 813 34.77 9.98 -5.75
CA GLY A 813 34.41 11.14 -4.93
C GLY A 813 32.97 11.65 -5.09
N GLU A 814 32.24 11.24 -6.13
CA GLU A 814 30.84 11.61 -6.31
C GLU A 814 29.87 10.68 -5.57
N VAL A 815 28.69 11.17 -5.21
CA VAL A 815 27.55 10.36 -4.73
C VAL A 815 26.24 10.82 -5.34
N VAL A 816 25.30 9.89 -5.45
CA VAL A 816 23.92 10.21 -5.83
C VAL A 816 23.21 10.85 -4.65
N ILE A 817 22.44 11.90 -4.90
CA ILE A 817 21.63 12.59 -3.91
C ILE A 817 20.20 12.76 -4.44
N ARG A 818 19.24 13.05 -3.57
CA ARG A 818 17.96 13.63 -3.99
C ARG A 818 17.95 15.14 -3.75
N ASP A 819 17.42 15.91 -4.70
CA ASP A 819 17.27 17.36 -4.59
C ASP A 819 16.01 17.78 -3.78
N THR A 820 15.75 19.08 -3.68
CA THR A 820 14.58 19.62 -2.95
C THR A 820 13.22 19.24 -3.55
N LEU A 821 13.19 18.83 -4.83
CA LEU A 821 12.02 18.25 -5.51
C LEU A 821 12.10 16.71 -5.55
N TYR A 822 13.01 16.10 -4.79
CA TYR A 822 13.22 14.66 -4.67
C TYR A 822 13.70 13.96 -5.96
N ARG A 823 14.24 14.72 -6.93
CA ARG A 823 14.88 14.22 -8.16
C ARG A 823 16.31 13.76 -7.86
N LEU A 824 16.80 12.74 -8.56
CA LEU A 824 18.17 12.25 -8.46
C LEU A 824 19.14 13.24 -9.12
N GLY A 825 20.22 13.53 -8.41
CA GLY A 825 21.36 14.31 -8.90
C GLY A 825 22.67 13.73 -8.39
N VAL A 826 23.79 14.36 -8.75
CA VAL A 826 25.13 13.95 -8.35
C VAL A 826 25.81 15.09 -7.59
N ALA A 827 26.47 14.77 -6.49
CA ALA A 827 27.23 15.73 -5.69
C ALA A 827 28.63 15.19 -5.36
N GLN A 828 29.63 16.07 -5.31
CA GLN A 828 30.99 15.73 -4.91
C GLN A 828 31.13 15.74 -3.38
N ILE A 829 31.61 14.64 -2.81
CA ILE A 829 32.11 14.61 -1.43
C ILE A 829 33.47 15.29 -1.43
N LYS A 830 33.57 16.44 -0.77
CA LYS A 830 34.86 16.97 -0.34
C LYS A 830 35.42 16.09 0.78
N THR A 831 36.17 15.05 0.43
CA THR A 831 37.14 14.47 1.36
C THR A 831 38.28 15.45 1.52
N GLU A 832 38.19 16.29 2.55
CA GLU A 832 39.31 17.10 3.03
C GLU A 832 40.39 16.15 3.56
N ALA A 833 41.37 15.84 2.69
CA ALA A 833 42.62 15.26 3.13
C ALA A 833 43.32 16.32 3.97
N GLN A 834 43.28 16.15 5.29
CA GLN A 834 43.99 16.99 6.24
C GLN A 834 45.49 16.66 6.17
N GLU A 835 46.15 17.15 5.12
CA GLU A 835 47.61 17.14 5.02
C GLU A 835 48.16 18.14 6.05
N GLU A 836 48.54 17.62 7.22
CA GLU A 836 49.26 18.37 8.26
C GLU A 836 50.70 18.65 7.79
N GLY A 837 50.82 19.63 6.88
CA GLY A 837 52.08 20.16 6.38
C GLY A 837 52.82 21.00 7.42
N GLU A 838 53.33 20.36 8.48
CA GLU A 838 54.40 20.93 9.30
C GLU A 838 55.73 20.86 8.51
N GLU A 839 56.03 21.90 7.72
CA GLU A 839 57.39 22.14 7.20
C GLU A 839 58.03 23.36 7.88
N GLU A 840 59.33 23.25 8.18
CA GLU A 840 60.02 24.10 9.16
C GLU A 840 60.45 25.47 8.59
N GLU A 841 60.07 26.57 9.27
CA GLU A 841 60.58 27.91 8.96
C GLU A 841 62.02 28.09 9.49
N VAL A 842 63.03 27.59 8.77
CA VAL A 842 64.45 27.75 9.10
C VAL A 842 65.22 28.49 8.01
N ALA A 843 65.41 29.78 8.27
CA ALA A 843 66.13 30.81 7.52
C ALA A 843 67.33 30.38 6.62
N SER A 844 67.44 31.05 5.46
CA SER A 844 68.69 31.76 5.10
C SER A 844 68.49 32.93 4.12
N VAL A 845 69.22 34.01 4.39
CA VAL A 845 69.27 35.31 3.69
C VAL A 845 70.13 35.25 2.43
N VAL A 846 69.71 35.90 1.33
CA VAL A 846 70.56 36.76 0.44
C VAL A 846 69.67 37.83 -0.23
N GLU A 847 70.16 39.07 -0.25
CA GLU A 847 69.69 40.29 -0.98
C GLU A 847 68.20 40.71 -0.88
#